data_AF-A0A959AQF4-F1
#
_entry.id   AF-A0A959AQF4-F1
#
_cell.length_a   1.000
_cell.length_b   1.000
_cell.length_c   1.000
_cell.angle_alpha   90.00
_cell.angle_beta   90.00
_cell.angle_gamma   90.00
#
_symmetry.space_group_name_H-M   'P 1'
#
loop_
_entity.id
_entity.type
_entity.pdbx_description
1 polymer ?
#
loop_
_entity_poly.entity_id
_entity_poly.type
_entity_poly.pdbx_seq_one_letter_code
_entity_poly.pdbx_strand_id
1 'polypeptide(L)'
;MRISLPIFFPVLIFLAHPALAQDEMFQRMEVPASINGKNLKYAFAGGLNNAQFSSADLNNDGIQDLVVFDRAGNVVLTFLNDGTIGVNGYTYAPEYACNFPKLVDYALMRDYNQDGAADIFCASLQDGSQEMQVFRGYYENNMLKFTPFKFYYPICPACDPYLIWYPSNQPGFLNNLSIAKTDIPSVDDIDGDGDLDIVTFAAGNTTHLWFLRNESVEKGYGLDSLQFTRVDDCWGKFYENGLEACRATLSDDPNCCAPCFGGPEDESADDREARHPGAAVLTYDQDNDGDKDLLLGNLSFECLGMFTNGGSTNQAWMTGLDTLFPSYDVLVQLYTFPAAYHLDIDNDGKKDLLISPNSKSISEDRTCVWYYRNTASTGTHFELQTKSLFVDEMIDLGTVTHPVVADVNGDGLPDLVVGNNGYYIPFDPGNSNNSSLYLFLNVGTPWQPRFDLVDTDWLGMSQYSPNDYDFAPTFGDIDGDNDLDLLIGNYGGWLYCFRNTAGPSNPMTFQQDFNPMWVSMDVGSSSTPVIFDLDGDGLNDILMGEFQGNINFFKNTGTATQPAFSNQPSIAKIGGVDTEIIVNGVGYSAPTVVITPDGPNLITGGVNGKIEVYDNISATADPFSEISLNWGNTDDGERSSPAFADLDFDGILEMVDGNLRGGLNIYKTVLVDCTTPTTTVDTPAPVLQLSPNPTSAWVRVQLPEPAPAQWRAYNALGQLMASGNSADSPFSISVRNWEPGVYFVEVTAAGQHITGKLLVRYE
;
A
#
# COMPACT_ATOMS: atom_id res chain seq x y z
N MET A 1 -27.31 28.27 -66.59
CA MET A 1 -27.36 27.15 -65.62
C MET A 1 -25.94 26.68 -65.38
N ARG A 2 -25.30 27.16 -64.31
CA ARG A 2 -24.00 26.67 -63.83
C ARG A 2 -24.29 25.86 -62.58
N ILE A 3 -23.99 24.56 -62.63
CA ILE A 3 -24.16 23.63 -61.52
C ILE A 3 -22.84 23.62 -60.75
N SER A 4 -22.92 24.06 -59.50
CA SER A 4 -21.84 24.02 -58.51
C SER A 4 -21.76 22.62 -57.90
N LEU A 5 -20.63 21.91 -58.10
CA LEU A 5 -20.27 20.74 -57.30
C LEU A 5 -19.61 21.20 -55.98
N PRO A 6 -19.94 20.60 -54.83
CA PRO A 6 -19.19 20.83 -53.60
C PRO A 6 -17.91 19.99 -53.60
N ILE A 7 -16.81 20.63 -53.21
CA ILE A 7 -15.50 20.02 -52.96
C ILE A 7 -15.53 19.48 -51.52
N PHE A 8 -15.45 18.17 -51.35
CA PHE A 8 -15.23 17.53 -50.05
C PHE A 8 -13.73 17.53 -49.74
N PHE A 9 -13.31 18.26 -48.72
CA PHE A 9 -12.01 18.09 -48.07
C PHE A 9 -12.12 16.90 -47.10
N PRO A 10 -11.26 15.87 -47.18
CA PRO A 10 -11.15 14.91 -46.10
C PRO A 10 -10.38 15.60 -44.97
N VAL A 11 -11.07 15.95 -43.89
CA VAL A 11 -10.42 16.25 -42.61
C VAL A 11 -10.00 14.91 -42.03
N LEU A 12 -8.70 14.60 -42.10
CA LEU A 12 -8.11 13.53 -41.29
C LEU A 12 -8.14 14.02 -39.84
N ILE A 13 -9.13 13.56 -39.07
CA ILE A 13 -9.12 13.68 -37.62
C ILE A 13 -8.21 12.55 -37.13
N PHE A 14 -6.98 12.89 -36.72
CA PHE A 14 -6.19 12.02 -35.86
C PHE A 14 -6.91 11.99 -34.50
N LEU A 15 -7.77 10.99 -34.29
CA LEU A 15 -8.15 10.58 -32.94
C LEU A 15 -6.93 9.86 -32.35
N ALA A 16 -6.10 10.61 -31.63
CA ALA A 16 -5.18 10.02 -30.68
C ALA A 16 -6.04 9.25 -29.67
N HIS A 17 -6.06 7.93 -29.80
CA HIS A 17 -6.55 7.08 -28.73
C HIS A 17 -5.44 7.09 -27.67
N PRO A 18 -5.73 7.47 -26.41
CA PRO A 18 -4.77 7.21 -25.35
C PRO A 18 -4.54 5.70 -25.29
N ALA A 19 -3.30 5.31 -25.02
CA ALA A 19 -2.85 3.94 -24.93
C ALA A 19 -3.52 3.25 -23.73
N LEU A 20 -4.73 2.72 -23.90
CA LEU A 20 -5.42 1.89 -22.91
C LEU A 20 -4.78 0.49 -22.75
N ALA A 21 -3.77 0.15 -23.54
CA ALA A 21 -3.13 -1.17 -23.49
C ALA A 21 -2.06 -1.30 -22.39
N GLN A 22 -1.60 -0.19 -21.78
CA GLN A 22 -0.62 -0.25 -20.69
C GLN A 22 -1.26 -0.46 -19.31
N ASP A 23 -2.56 -0.15 -19.15
CA ASP A 23 -3.27 -0.23 -17.86
C ASP A 23 -3.71 -1.65 -17.46
N GLU A 24 -3.56 -2.66 -18.32
CA GLU A 24 -4.01 -4.04 -18.05
C GLU A 24 -2.88 -5.09 -18.02
N MET A 25 -1.61 -4.67 -18.09
CA MET A 25 -0.49 -5.61 -18.29
C MET A 25 -0.13 -6.43 -17.04
N PHE A 26 -0.38 -5.92 -15.83
CA PHE A 26 -0.21 -6.65 -14.58
C PHE A 26 -1.53 -6.72 -13.83
N GLN A 27 -1.88 -7.92 -13.37
CA GLN A 27 -3.02 -8.15 -12.48
C GLN A 27 -2.55 -8.78 -11.19
N ARG A 28 -3.06 -8.31 -10.05
CA ARG A 28 -2.76 -8.90 -8.74
C ARG A 28 -3.05 -10.39 -8.78
N MET A 29 -2.08 -11.20 -8.39
CA MET A 29 -2.22 -12.65 -8.31
C MET A 29 -2.53 -13.06 -6.87
N GLU A 30 -3.57 -13.85 -6.67
CA GLU A 30 -3.84 -14.42 -5.34
C GLU A 30 -2.98 -15.66 -5.12
N VAL A 31 -1.97 -15.53 -4.25
CA VAL A 31 -1.10 -16.64 -3.86
C VAL A 31 -1.18 -16.84 -2.36
N PRO A 32 -1.58 -18.03 -1.86
CA PRO A 32 -1.59 -18.30 -0.43
C PRO A 32 -0.16 -18.34 0.12
N ALA A 33 0.04 -17.76 1.30
CA ALA A 33 1.28 -17.90 2.05
C ALA A 33 1.03 -18.27 3.52
N SER A 34 2.01 -18.91 4.15
CA SER A 34 1.96 -19.22 5.57
C SER A 34 3.26 -18.88 6.31
N ILE A 35 3.13 -18.42 7.55
CA ILE A 35 4.24 -18.16 8.48
C ILE A 35 3.96 -18.94 9.75
N ASN A 36 4.92 -19.76 10.20
CA ASN A 36 4.78 -20.62 11.39
C ASN A 36 3.51 -21.51 11.35
N GLY A 37 3.10 -21.93 10.15
CA GLY A 37 1.89 -22.73 9.92
C GLY A 37 0.56 -21.96 10.00
N LYS A 38 0.58 -20.64 10.23
CA LYS A 38 -0.59 -19.75 10.11
C LYS A 38 -0.70 -19.30 8.65
N ASN A 39 -1.82 -19.60 7.99
CA ASN A 39 -2.14 -19.01 6.69
C ASN A 39 -2.42 -17.52 6.86
N LEU A 40 -1.82 -16.72 5.99
CA LEU A 40 -1.94 -15.27 5.98
C LEU A 40 -3.11 -14.85 5.09
N LYS A 41 -3.97 -13.97 5.60
CA LYS A 41 -5.16 -13.49 4.88
C LYS A 41 -4.81 -12.43 3.83
N TYR A 42 -3.79 -11.62 4.10
CA TYR A 42 -3.34 -10.51 3.27
C TYR A 42 -1.87 -10.68 2.87
N ALA A 43 -1.45 -11.93 2.63
CA ALA A 43 -0.06 -12.33 2.43
C ALA A 43 0.74 -11.35 1.54
N PHE A 44 0.17 -10.95 0.41
CA PHE A 44 0.82 -10.10 -0.60
C PHE A 44 0.17 -8.70 -0.74
N ALA A 45 -0.33 -8.14 0.37
CA ALA A 45 -0.85 -6.76 0.42
C ALA A 45 0.25 -5.68 0.57
N GLY A 46 1.51 -6.11 0.64
CA GLY A 46 2.67 -5.21 0.64
C GLY A 46 3.13 -4.70 2.00
N GLY A 47 2.53 -5.11 3.13
CA GLY A 47 2.94 -4.71 4.49
C GLY A 47 2.39 -3.34 4.94
N LEU A 48 2.65 -2.98 6.20
CA LEU A 48 2.17 -1.73 6.83
C LEU A 48 3.17 -1.19 7.84
N ASN A 49 3.54 0.09 7.70
CA ASN A 49 4.45 0.79 8.64
C ASN A 49 3.78 2.01 9.29
N ASN A 50 3.12 2.85 8.50
CA ASN A 50 2.58 4.15 8.95
C ASN A 50 1.14 4.35 8.45
N ALA A 51 0.27 3.43 8.83
CA ALA A 51 -1.10 3.34 8.35
C ALA A 51 -2.00 4.48 8.87
N GLN A 52 -2.66 5.21 7.98
CA GLN A 52 -3.71 6.18 8.32
C GLN A 52 -5.08 5.59 7.97
N PHE A 53 -5.97 5.50 8.96
CA PHE A 53 -7.23 4.77 8.80
C PHE A 53 -8.41 5.71 8.56
N SER A 54 -9.28 5.33 7.64
CA SER A 54 -10.57 5.97 7.40
C SER A 54 -11.62 4.94 7.00
N SER A 55 -12.89 5.28 7.23
CA SER A 55 -14.03 4.52 6.76
C SER A 55 -14.61 5.17 5.50
N ALA A 56 -15.00 4.35 4.52
CA ALA A 56 -15.75 4.80 3.34
C ALA A 56 -16.54 3.62 2.78
N ASP A 57 -17.74 3.84 2.25
CA ASP A 57 -18.45 2.81 1.48
C ASP A 57 -17.87 2.79 0.05
N LEU A 58 -17.03 1.80 -0.27
CA LEU A 58 -16.29 1.72 -1.53
C LEU A 58 -17.17 1.20 -2.67
N ASN A 59 -18.15 0.35 -2.35
CA ASN A 59 -18.94 -0.42 -3.31
C ASN A 59 -20.44 -0.02 -3.36
N ASN A 60 -20.81 1.04 -2.64
CA ASN A 60 -22.17 1.59 -2.50
C ASN A 60 -23.21 0.56 -2.00
N ASP A 61 -22.83 -0.30 -1.05
CA ASP A 61 -23.73 -1.28 -0.43
C ASP A 61 -24.36 -0.82 0.89
N GLY A 62 -23.98 0.36 1.37
CA GLY A 62 -24.42 0.98 2.62
C GLY A 62 -23.62 0.54 3.85
N ILE A 63 -22.57 -0.26 3.68
CA ILE A 63 -21.65 -0.69 4.74
C ILE A 63 -20.37 0.13 4.60
N GLN A 64 -19.81 0.57 5.73
CA GLN A 64 -18.53 1.27 5.73
C GLN A 64 -17.39 0.26 5.59
N ASP A 65 -16.63 0.38 4.51
CA ASP A 65 -15.40 -0.34 4.24
C ASP A 65 -14.19 0.36 4.88
N LEU A 66 -13.04 -0.31 4.86
CA LEU A 66 -11.80 0.23 5.40
C LEU A 66 -10.89 0.75 4.29
N VAL A 67 -10.44 1.99 4.46
CA VAL A 67 -9.39 2.60 3.65
C VAL A 67 -8.19 2.88 4.53
N VAL A 68 -7.03 2.37 4.10
CA VAL A 68 -5.75 2.56 4.77
C VAL A 68 -4.81 3.30 3.83
N PHE A 69 -4.44 4.52 4.17
CA PHE A 69 -3.36 5.22 3.50
C PHE A 69 -2.07 5.01 4.28
N ASP A 70 -1.18 4.13 3.78
CA ASP A 70 0.13 3.97 4.40
C ASP A 70 1.07 5.06 3.91
N ARG A 71 1.40 5.96 4.84
CA ARG A 71 2.21 7.13 4.59
C ARG A 71 3.67 6.79 4.27
N ALA A 72 4.20 5.66 4.75
CA ALA A 72 5.58 5.26 4.47
C ALA A 72 5.75 5.07 2.96
N GLY A 73 4.85 4.29 2.34
CA GLY A 73 4.86 4.04 0.90
C GLY A 73 4.10 5.08 0.05
N ASN A 74 3.38 6.02 0.67
CA ASN A 74 2.36 6.86 0.01
C ASN A 74 1.39 6.02 -0.84
N VAL A 75 0.82 4.96 -0.25
CA VAL A 75 -0.01 3.96 -0.95
C VAL A 75 -1.36 3.81 -0.27
N VAL A 76 -2.41 3.59 -1.07
CA VAL A 76 -3.77 3.33 -0.60
C VAL A 76 -4.05 1.84 -0.65
N LEU A 77 -4.53 1.27 0.46
CA LEU A 77 -5.05 -0.08 0.55
C LEU A 77 -6.53 0.00 0.89
N THR A 78 -7.33 -0.80 0.20
CA THR A 78 -8.79 -0.83 0.33
C THR A 78 -9.24 -2.22 0.73
N PHE A 79 -10.17 -2.30 1.68
CA PHE A 79 -10.72 -3.56 2.16
C PHE A 79 -12.23 -3.48 2.31
N LEU A 80 -12.96 -4.36 1.62
CA LEU A 80 -14.41 -4.49 1.77
C LEU A 80 -14.78 -5.10 3.12
N ASN A 81 -15.79 -4.56 3.77
CA ASN A 81 -16.31 -5.04 5.04
C ASN A 81 -17.35 -6.15 4.81
N ASP A 82 -16.91 -7.39 4.98
CA ASP A 82 -17.77 -8.58 4.97
C ASP A 82 -18.12 -9.08 6.40
N GLY A 83 -17.81 -8.26 7.40
CA GLY A 83 -17.96 -8.56 8.81
C GLY A 83 -19.41 -8.69 9.27
N THR A 84 -19.57 -9.39 10.39
CA THR A 84 -20.82 -9.42 11.15
C THR A 84 -20.58 -8.75 12.50
N ILE A 85 -21.65 -8.35 13.19
CA ILE A 85 -21.57 -7.65 14.48
C ILE A 85 -20.57 -8.32 15.44
N GLY A 86 -19.59 -7.54 15.91
CA GLY A 86 -18.54 -7.96 16.84
C GLY A 86 -17.40 -8.77 16.21
N VAL A 87 -17.31 -8.80 14.88
CA VAL A 87 -16.30 -9.56 14.12
C VAL A 87 -15.65 -8.64 13.08
N ASN A 88 -14.32 -8.50 13.18
CA ASN A 88 -13.50 -7.87 12.16
C ASN A 88 -13.48 -8.78 10.91
N GLY A 89 -14.30 -8.44 9.91
CA GLY A 89 -14.39 -9.16 8.64
C GLY A 89 -14.09 -8.21 7.50
N TYR A 90 -12.81 -8.12 7.13
CA TYR A 90 -12.37 -7.32 5.99
C TYR A 90 -11.76 -8.18 4.91
N THR A 91 -12.12 -7.99 3.65
CA THR A 91 -11.49 -8.66 2.51
C THR A 91 -10.70 -7.63 1.72
N TYR A 92 -9.41 -7.90 1.47
CA TYR A 92 -8.57 -6.99 0.70
C TYR A 92 -9.09 -6.88 -0.74
N ALA A 93 -9.31 -5.65 -1.19
CA ALA A 93 -9.97 -5.33 -2.45
C ALA A 93 -9.17 -4.23 -3.18
N PRO A 94 -7.93 -4.52 -3.64
CA PRO A 94 -7.00 -3.55 -4.20
C PRO A 94 -7.53 -2.82 -5.44
N GLU A 95 -8.49 -3.39 -6.16
CA GLU A 95 -9.10 -2.81 -7.35
C GLU A 95 -9.78 -1.46 -7.08
N TYR A 96 -10.20 -1.19 -5.85
CA TYR A 96 -10.79 0.10 -5.47
C TYR A 96 -9.73 1.19 -5.27
N ALA A 97 -8.49 0.84 -4.93
CA ALA A 97 -7.41 1.80 -4.71
C ALA A 97 -7.08 2.62 -5.97
N CYS A 98 -7.27 2.03 -7.17
CA CYS A 98 -7.07 2.72 -8.45
C CYS A 98 -8.03 3.90 -8.68
N ASN A 99 -9.11 4.01 -7.91
CA ASN A 99 -10.04 5.14 -8.00
C ASN A 99 -9.57 6.37 -7.19
N PHE A 100 -8.55 6.23 -6.36
CA PHE A 100 -8.01 7.31 -5.53
C PHE A 100 -6.97 8.14 -6.30
N PRO A 101 -6.84 9.44 -6.02
CA PRO A 101 -5.67 10.20 -6.46
C PRO A 101 -4.40 9.66 -5.79
N LYS A 102 -3.21 9.94 -6.34
CA LYS A 102 -1.93 9.58 -5.71
C LYS A 102 -1.68 10.45 -4.48
N LEU A 103 -2.18 10.00 -3.33
CA LEU A 103 -2.12 10.71 -2.06
C LEU A 103 -0.68 10.77 -1.52
N VAL A 104 -0.37 11.84 -0.79
CA VAL A 104 0.93 12.04 -0.14
C VAL A 104 0.71 12.60 1.26
N ASP A 105 1.64 12.28 2.17
CA ASP A 105 1.73 12.88 3.51
C ASP A 105 0.58 12.56 4.47
N TYR A 106 -0.61 13.11 4.29
CA TYR A 106 -1.79 12.71 5.07
C TYR A 106 -3.04 12.68 4.21
N ALA A 107 -3.97 11.79 4.57
CA ALA A 107 -5.28 11.71 3.95
C ALA A 107 -6.33 11.21 4.94
N LEU A 108 -7.44 11.92 5.03
CA LEU A 108 -8.58 11.60 5.89
C LEU A 108 -9.84 11.55 5.03
N MET A 109 -10.65 10.52 5.18
CA MET A 109 -11.93 10.44 4.48
C MET A 109 -13.09 10.88 5.37
N ARG A 110 -13.92 11.79 4.87
CA ARG A 110 -15.09 12.33 5.57
C ARG A 110 -16.18 12.63 4.55
N ASP A 111 -17.40 12.16 4.80
CA ASP A 111 -18.58 12.54 4.01
C ASP A 111 -19.07 13.92 4.51
N TYR A 112 -18.50 15.02 3.99
CA TYR A 112 -18.80 16.36 4.52
C TYR A 112 -20.19 16.85 4.10
N ASN A 113 -20.72 16.33 2.99
CA ASN A 113 -22.00 16.76 2.44
C ASN A 113 -23.16 15.78 2.74
N GLN A 114 -22.87 14.69 3.44
CA GLN A 114 -23.81 13.63 3.84
C GLN A 114 -24.51 12.98 2.64
N ASP A 115 -23.80 12.81 1.53
CA ASP A 115 -24.33 12.16 0.31
C ASP A 115 -24.08 10.64 0.27
N GLY A 116 -23.38 10.12 1.27
CA GLY A 116 -23.00 8.71 1.42
C GLY A 116 -21.63 8.39 0.81
N ALA A 117 -21.12 9.21 -0.12
CA ALA A 117 -19.80 9.06 -0.68
C ALA A 117 -18.79 9.85 0.15
N ALA A 118 -17.87 9.15 0.82
CA ALA A 118 -16.83 9.84 1.58
C ALA A 118 -15.93 10.69 0.66
N ASP A 119 -15.58 11.90 1.11
CA ASP A 119 -14.66 12.83 0.46
C ASP A 119 -13.26 12.73 1.06
N ILE A 120 -12.23 13.21 0.37
CA ILE A 120 -10.85 13.18 0.87
C ILE A 120 -10.40 14.59 1.27
N PHE A 121 -9.95 14.73 2.52
CA PHE A 121 -9.17 15.87 3.01
C PHE A 121 -7.71 15.42 3.12
N CYS A 122 -6.82 16.01 2.33
CA CYS A 122 -5.42 15.56 2.26
C CYS A 122 -4.45 16.73 2.17
N ALA A 123 -3.17 16.41 2.34
CA ALA A 123 -2.11 17.31 1.94
C ALA A 123 -2.22 17.60 0.44
N SER A 124 -1.85 18.82 0.04
CA SER A 124 -1.77 19.20 -1.36
C SER A 124 -0.87 18.25 -2.14
N LEU A 125 -1.37 17.80 -3.29
CA LEU A 125 -0.61 16.94 -4.21
C LEU A 125 0.40 17.74 -5.06
N GLN A 126 0.44 19.06 -4.89
CA GLN A 126 1.42 19.91 -5.57
C GLN A 126 2.78 19.82 -4.87
N ASP A 127 3.84 19.53 -5.64
CA ASP A 127 5.21 19.50 -5.12
C ASP A 127 5.58 20.79 -4.40
N GLY A 128 6.12 20.65 -3.19
CA GLY A 128 6.54 21.77 -2.33
C GLY A 128 5.42 22.53 -1.63
N SER A 129 4.14 22.21 -1.90
CA SER A 129 2.98 22.78 -1.21
C SER A 129 2.84 22.20 0.20
N GLN A 130 2.37 23.01 1.15
CA GLN A 130 2.09 22.64 2.54
C GLN A 130 0.64 22.99 2.90
N GLU A 131 -0.24 23.05 1.90
CA GLU A 131 -1.64 23.44 2.07
C GLU A 131 -2.53 22.20 2.06
N MET A 132 -3.77 22.36 2.56
CA MET A 132 -4.79 21.32 2.46
C MET A 132 -5.55 21.41 1.13
N GLN A 133 -5.81 20.24 0.55
CA GLN A 133 -6.62 20.03 -0.64
C GLN A 133 -7.81 19.11 -0.30
N VAL A 134 -8.91 19.28 -1.04
CA VAL A 134 -10.11 18.43 -0.90
C VAL A 134 -10.47 17.78 -2.23
N PHE A 135 -10.88 16.52 -2.19
CA PHE A 135 -11.49 15.82 -3.32
C PHE A 135 -12.90 15.39 -2.96
N ARG A 136 -13.87 15.74 -3.81
CA ARG A 136 -15.25 15.33 -3.65
C ARG A 136 -15.44 13.88 -4.07
N GLY A 137 -15.99 13.06 -3.18
CA GLY A 137 -16.43 11.70 -3.42
C GLY A 137 -17.70 11.66 -4.28
N TYR A 138 -17.83 10.63 -5.11
CA TYR A 138 -19.05 10.32 -5.83
C TYR A 138 -19.05 8.85 -6.27
N TYR A 139 -20.24 8.29 -6.49
CA TYR A 139 -20.36 6.94 -7.04
C TYR A 139 -20.48 6.96 -8.56
N GLU A 140 -19.66 6.14 -9.22
CA GLU A 140 -19.81 5.79 -10.63
C GLU A 140 -19.81 4.27 -10.77
N ASN A 141 -20.89 3.71 -11.32
CA ASN A 141 -21.08 2.25 -11.40
C ASN A 141 -20.92 1.54 -10.05
N ASN A 142 -21.45 2.14 -8.98
CA ASN A 142 -21.32 1.66 -7.59
C ASN A 142 -19.88 1.60 -7.07
N MET A 143 -18.93 2.30 -7.67
CA MET A 143 -17.57 2.43 -7.13
C MET A 143 -17.36 3.86 -6.67
N LEU A 144 -16.81 4.03 -5.47
CA LEU A 144 -16.40 5.33 -4.97
C LEU A 144 -15.26 5.89 -5.83
N LYS A 145 -15.44 7.12 -6.30
CA LYS A 145 -14.47 7.86 -7.11
C LYS A 145 -14.38 9.30 -6.64
N PHE A 146 -13.35 10.00 -7.10
CA PHE A 146 -13.02 11.34 -6.63
C PHE A 146 -12.84 12.36 -7.75
N THR A 147 -13.30 13.58 -7.51
CA THR A 147 -12.96 14.74 -8.34
C THR A 147 -12.37 15.86 -7.47
N PRO A 148 -11.34 16.60 -7.93
CA PRO A 148 -10.81 17.73 -7.16
C PRO A 148 -11.91 18.74 -6.81
N PHE A 149 -12.04 19.09 -5.54
CA PHE A 149 -12.97 20.13 -5.11
C PHE A 149 -12.42 21.50 -5.50
N LYS A 150 -13.25 22.32 -6.15
CA LYS A 150 -12.85 23.65 -6.62
C LYS A 150 -13.53 24.75 -5.82
N PHE A 151 -12.75 25.43 -4.99
CA PHE A 151 -13.18 26.58 -4.22
C PHE A 151 -13.36 27.82 -5.11
N TYR A 152 -14.24 28.72 -4.66
CA TYR A 152 -14.52 29.99 -5.34
C TYR A 152 -14.16 31.18 -4.44
N TYR A 153 -13.10 31.92 -4.82
CA TYR A 153 -12.61 33.09 -4.07
C TYR A 153 -12.71 34.38 -4.91
N PRO A 154 -13.86 35.08 -4.93
CA PRO A 154 -14.07 36.27 -5.76
C PRO A 154 -13.07 37.40 -5.50
N ILE A 155 -12.61 37.54 -4.26
CA ILE A 155 -11.71 38.61 -3.82
C ILE A 155 -10.22 38.29 -4.02
N CYS A 156 -9.89 37.07 -4.47
CA CYS A 156 -8.52 36.64 -4.68
C CYS A 156 -8.37 35.83 -5.98
N PRO A 157 -8.29 36.48 -7.16
CA PRO A 157 -8.10 35.79 -8.43
C PRO A 157 -6.75 35.06 -8.56
N ALA A 158 -5.78 35.37 -7.69
CA ALA A 158 -4.47 34.74 -7.64
C ALA A 158 -4.41 33.53 -6.67
N CYS A 159 -5.44 33.33 -5.85
CA CYS A 159 -5.51 32.19 -4.95
C CYS A 159 -5.73 30.91 -5.76
N ASP A 160 -4.97 29.86 -5.43
CA ASP A 160 -5.18 28.55 -6.05
C ASP A 160 -6.57 28.03 -5.63
N PRO A 161 -7.48 27.77 -6.59
CA PRO A 161 -8.84 27.34 -6.28
C PRO A 161 -8.94 25.88 -5.81
N TYR A 162 -7.84 25.11 -5.75
CA TYR A 162 -7.83 23.75 -5.21
C TYR A 162 -7.32 23.67 -3.77
N LEU A 163 -6.91 24.81 -3.20
CA LEU A 163 -6.44 24.93 -1.84
C LEU A 163 -7.48 25.66 -0.96
N ILE A 164 -7.43 25.40 0.34
CA ILE A 164 -8.26 26.10 1.32
C ILE A 164 -7.65 27.47 1.64
N TRP A 165 -8.45 28.53 1.48
CA TRP A 165 -8.13 29.89 1.86
C TRP A 165 -9.20 30.44 2.80
N TYR A 166 -8.78 31.21 3.81
CA TYR A 166 -9.67 31.80 4.81
C TYR A 166 -9.41 33.32 4.97
N PRO A 167 -10.40 34.11 5.41
CA PRO A 167 -10.22 35.55 5.62
C PRO A 167 -9.09 35.87 6.60
N SER A 168 -8.20 36.79 6.21
CA SER A 168 -7.17 37.30 7.13
C SER A 168 -7.75 38.35 8.08
N ASN A 169 -7.01 38.70 9.14
CA ASN A 169 -7.35 39.82 10.03
C ASN A 169 -7.36 41.18 9.30
N GLN A 170 -6.72 41.28 8.13
CA GLN A 170 -6.80 42.46 7.27
C GLN A 170 -7.98 42.33 6.29
N PRO A 171 -8.97 43.24 6.33
CA PRO A 171 -10.12 43.17 5.44
C PRO A 171 -9.72 43.15 3.97
N GLY A 172 -10.29 42.21 3.21
CA GLY A 172 -10.06 42.07 1.76
C GLY A 172 -8.87 41.18 1.38
N PHE A 173 -8.17 40.59 2.35
CA PHE A 173 -7.09 39.63 2.11
C PHE A 173 -7.46 38.24 2.63
N LEU A 174 -6.95 37.21 1.96
CA LEU A 174 -7.07 35.81 2.35
C LEU A 174 -5.70 35.26 2.72
N ASN A 175 -5.69 34.33 3.68
CA ASN A 175 -4.56 33.49 4.01
C ASN A 175 -4.80 32.08 3.46
N ASN A 176 -3.76 31.38 3.04
CA ASN A 176 -3.80 29.95 2.76
C ASN A 176 -3.78 29.17 4.07
N LEU A 177 -4.57 28.10 4.16
CA LEU A 177 -4.46 27.16 5.28
C LEU A 177 -3.26 26.24 5.03
N SER A 178 -2.13 26.58 5.64
CA SER A 178 -0.94 25.74 5.60
C SER A 178 -0.85 24.86 6.85
N ILE A 179 -0.61 23.57 6.64
CA ILE A 179 -0.46 22.52 7.65
C ILE A 179 0.86 21.82 7.34
N ALA A 180 1.72 21.63 8.34
CA ALA A 180 3.01 20.98 8.10
C ALA A 180 2.75 19.58 7.56
N LYS A 181 3.55 19.15 6.57
CA LYS A 181 3.35 17.83 5.94
C LYS A 181 3.28 16.72 6.98
N THR A 182 4.13 16.78 8.00
CA THR A 182 4.17 15.81 9.12
C THR A 182 2.88 15.72 9.91
N ASP A 183 2.05 16.75 9.91
CA ASP A 183 0.89 16.84 10.80
C ASP A 183 -0.33 16.13 10.22
N ILE A 184 -1.24 15.72 11.11
CA ILE A 184 -2.58 15.25 10.77
C ILE A 184 -3.59 16.15 11.48
N PRO A 185 -4.40 16.92 10.73
CA PRO A 185 -5.45 17.76 11.32
C PRO A 185 -6.65 16.90 11.75
N SER A 186 -7.53 17.44 12.60
CA SER A 186 -8.87 16.90 12.77
C SER A 186 -9.83 17.59 11.80
N VAL A 187 -10.65 16.78 11.12
CA VAL A 187 -11.79 17.23 10.32
C VAL A 187 -13.04 16.58 10.93
N ASP A 188 -13.85 17.39 11.60
CA ASP A 188 -14.96 16.96 12.46
C ASP A 188 -15.96 18.11 12.66
N ASP A 189 -17.19 17.81 13.06
CA ASP A 189 -18.21 18.81 13.40
C ASP A 189 -17.96 19.28 14.84
N ILE A 190 -17.30 20.44 15.01
CA ILE A 190 -16.79 20.89 16.31
C ILE A 190 -17.85 21.68 17.07
N ASP A 191 -18.66 22.47 16.38
CA ASP A 191 -19.68 23.32 17.00
C ASP A 191 -21.10 22.71 17.01
N GLY A 192 -21.29 21.57 16.35
CA GLY A 192 -22.48 20.74 16.39
C GLY A 192 -23.57 21.16 15.40
N ASP A 193 -23.22 21.91 14.36
CA ASP A 193 -24.17 22.40 13.37
C ASP A 193 -24.34 21.48 12.13
N GLY A 194 -23.48 20.47 12.04
CA GLY A 194 -23.53 19.40 11.05
C GLY A 194 -22.64 19.59 9.83
N ASP A 195 -22.04 20.77 9.60
CA ASP A 195 -20.94 20.91 8.65
C ASP A 195 -19.58 20.63 9.29
N LEU A 196 -18.61 20.18 8.49
CA LEU A 196 -17.32 19.75 9.03
C LEU A 196 -16.34 20.92 9.11
N ASP A 197 -15.75 21.07 10.29
CA ASP A 197 -14.73 22.04 10.62
C ASP A 197 -13.31 21.46 10.58
N ILE A 198 -12.31 22.32 10.79
CA ILE A 198 -10.92 21.91 10.90
C ILE A 198 -10.30 22.40 12.22
N VAL A 199 -9.71 21.48 12.97
CA VAL A 199 -8.85 21.77 14.13
C VAL A 199 -7.44 21.30 13.81
N THR A 200 -6.47 22.21 13.82
CA THR A 200 -5.10 21.91 13.39
C THR A 200 -4.08 22.82 14.03
N PHE A 201 -2.82 22.37 14.10
CA PHE A 201 -1.69 23.28 14.17
C PHE A 201 -1.47 23.89 12.78
N ALA A 202 -1.27 25.20 12.71
CA ALA A 202 -0.90 25.85 11.46
C ALA A 202 0.60 25.73 11.22
N ALA A 203 1.00 25.67 9.95
CA ALA A 203 2.40 25.62 9.56
C ALA A 203 3.16 26.86 10.08
N GLY A 204 4.31 26.61 10.73
CA GLY A 204 5.15 27.63 11.33
C GLY A 204 4.98 27.72 12.85
N ASN A 205 5.76 26.94 13.59
CA ASN A 205 6.00 27.00 15.04
C ASN A 205 4.81 27.46 15.92
N THR A 206 3.58 27.04 15.62
CA THR A 206 2.43 27.32 16.49
C THR A 206 2.43 26.33 17.64
N THR A 207 2.13 26.80 18.85
CA THR A 207 2.08 26.00 20.08
C THR A 207 0.63 25.82 20.57
N HIS A 208 -0.31 26.21 19.71
CA HIS A 208 -1.75 26.29 19.97
C HIS A 208 -2.52 25.73 18.78
N LEU A 209 -3.61 25.03 19.05
CA LEU A 209 -4.53 24.57 18.01
C LEU A 209 -5.39 25.72 17.49
N TRP A 210 -5.49 25.82 16.16
CA TRP A 210 -6.43 26.71 15.50
C TRP A 210 -7.74 25.98 15.23
N PHE A 211 -8.83 26.70 15.37
CA PHE A 211 -10.16 26.28 14.96
C PHE A 211 -10.59 27.11 13.75
N LEU A 212 -10.68 26.43 12.61
CA LEU A 212 -11.27 26.95 11.38
C LEU A 212 -12.68 26.39 11.26
N ARG A 213 -13.65 27.24 11.58
CA ARG A 213 -15.05 26.91 11.46
C ARG A 213 -15.49 26.99 10.00
N ASN A 214 -16.16 25.97 9.49
CA ASN A 214 -16.87 26.03 8.24
C ASN A 214 -18.17 26.81 8.46
N GLU A 215 -18.34 27.94 7.79
CA GLU A 215 -19.52 28.78 8.01
C GLU A 215 -20.61 28.55 6.94
N SER A 216 -20.68 27.34 6.37
CA SER A 216 -21.52 27.08 5.20
C SER A 216 -22.98 26.97 5.59
N VAL A 217 -23.29 26.32 6.71
CA VAL A 217 -24.63 26.25 7.28
C VAL A 217 -25.13 27.64 7.68
N GLU A 218 -24.35 28.45 8.40
CA GLU A 218 -24.81 29.75 8.90
C GLU A 218 -24.92 30.80 7.79
N LYS A 219 -24.17 30.66 6.70
CA LYS A 219 -24.34 31.47 5.48
C LYS A 219 -25.48 30.98 4.58
N GLY A 220 -26.11 29.85 4.90
CA GLY A 220 -27.24 29.28 4.18
C GLY A 220 -26.87 28.54 2.89
N TYR A 221 -25.62 28.06 2.78
CA TYR A 221 -25.17 27.21 1.68
C TYR A 221 -25.47 25.71 1.94
N GLY A 222 -25.71 25.33 3.19
CA GLY A 222 -25.90 23.93 3.58
C GLY A 222 -24.58 23.16 3.60
N LEU A 223 -24.66 21.82 3.59
CA LEU A 223 -23.49 20.94 3.78
C LEU A 223 -22.64 20.76 2.51
N ASP A 224 -23.15 21.06 1.32
CA ASP A 224 -22.43 20.88 0.03
C ASP A 224 -21.43 22.03 -0.26
N SER A 225 -20.93 22.70 0.77
CA SER A 225 -20.03 23.84 0.68
C SER A 225 -19.04 23.86 1.83
N LEU A 226 -17.87 24.43 1.55
CA LEU A 226 -16.77 24.57 2.48
C LEU A 226 -16.33 26.03 2.48
N GLN A 227 -16.64 26.77 3.54
CA GLN A 227 -16.44 28.22 3.68
C GLN A 227 -15.79 28.54 5.02
N PHE A 228 -14.49 28.31 5.12
CA PHE A 228 -13.77 28.40 6.39
C PHE A 228 -13.46 29.83 6.84
N THR A 229 -13.61 30.05 8.15
CA THR A 229 -13.13 31.23 8.88
C THR A 229 -12.37 30.77 10.12
N ARG A 230 -11.17 31.31 10.38
CA ARG A 230 -10.45 31.06 11.64
C ARG A 230 -11.11 31.84 12.78
N VAL A 231 -11.82 31.17 13.66
CA VAL A 231 -12.60 31.78 14.76
C VAL A 231 -11.89 31.71 16.12
N ASP A 232 -10.95 30.79 16.27
CA ASP A 232 -10.07 30.68 17.44
C ASP A 232 -8.66 30.28 16.99
N ASP A 233 -7.62 30.92 17.53
CA ASP A 233 -6.22 30.52 17.32
C ASP A 233 -5.61 29.84 18.56
N CYS A 234 -6.44 29.57 19.57
CA CYS A 234 -6.09 28.78 20.75
C CYS A 234 -7.31 27.96 21.21
N TRP A 235 -7.76 27.06 20.35
CA TRP A 235 -8.83 26.11 20.64
C TRP A 235 -8.43 25.21 21.82
N GLY A 236 -9.32 25.07 22.81
CA GLY A 236 -9.04 24.32 24.03
C GLY A 236 -8.20 25.06 25.07
N LYS A 237 -7.69 26.27 24.79
CA LYS A 237 -6.98 27.14 25.76
C LYS A 237 -5.79 26.48 26.47
N PHE A 238 -5.04 25.62 25.78
CA PHE A 238 -3.82 25.00 26.30
C PHE A 238 -2.60 25.37 25.45
N TYR A 239 -1.41 25.12 25.98
CA TYR A 239 -0.12 25.39 25.35
C TYR A 239 0.73 24.13 25.32
N GLU A 240 1.16 23.72 24.12
CA GLU A 240 2.05 22.59 23.90
C GLU A 240 3.44 23.13 23.52
N ASN A 241 4.47 22.73 24.27
CA ASN A 241 5.82 23.30 24.10
C ASN A 241 6.77 22.43 23.25
N GLY A 242 6.35 21.22 22.85
CA GLY A 242 7.14 20.28 22.07
C GLY A 242 8.31 19.63 22.83
N LEU A 243 8.44 19.88 24.14
CA LEU A 243 9.60 19.49 24.95
C LEU A 243 9.27 18.46 26.04
N GLU A 244 8.01 18.34 26.42
CA GLU A 244 7.57 17.41 27.46
C GLU A 244 6.67 16.31 26.91
N ALA A 245 7.01 15.06 27.18
CA ALA A 245 6.28 13.90 26.67
C ALA A 245 4.80 13.93 27.09
N CYS A 246 3.92 14.07 26.10
CA CYS A 246 2.46 14.02 26.23
C CYS A 246 1.90 14.96 27.29
N ARG A 247 2.54 16.13 27.43
CA ARG A 247 2.20 17.16 28.41
C ARG A 247 1.91 18.47 27.70
N ALA A 248 1.03 19.24 28.32
CA ALA A 248 0.72 20.59 27.92
C ALA A 248 0.38 21.42 29.17
N THR A 249 0.50 22.74 29.04
CA THR A 249 0.02 23.68 30.06
C THR A 249 -1.43 24.02 29.77
N LEU A 250 -2.34 23.66 30.67
CA LEU A 250 -3.75 24.03 30.57
C LEU A 250 -3.98 25.44 31.13
N SER A 251 -4.93 26.18 30.58
CA SER A 251 -5.35 27.47 31.14
C SER A 251 -6.31 27.27 32.31
N ASP A 252 -6.16 28.09 33.35
CA ASP A 252 -7.12 28.17 34.47
C ASP A 252 -8.34 29.08 34.16
N ASP A 253 -8.35 29.75 32.99
CA ASP A 253 -9.43 30.66 32.56
C ASP A 253 -9.88 30.33 31.11
N PRO A 254 -11.17 29.98 30.87
CA PRO A 254 -11.68 29.67 29.54
C PRO A 254 -11.60 30.84 28.54
N ASN A 255 -11.34 32.07 29.01
CA ASN A 255 -11.23 33.27 28.18
C ASN A 255 -9.78 33.67 27.88
N CYS A 256 -8.81 32.90 28.33
CA CYS A 256 -7.40 33.19 28.18
C CYS A 256 -6.64 31.95 27.70
N CYS A 257 -5.75 32.15 26.73
CA CYS A 257 -4.90 31.09 26.21
C CYS A 257 -3.69 30.87 27.13
N ALA A 258 -3.36 29.61 27.40
CA ALA A 258 -2.17 29.30 28.19
C ALA A 258 -0.87 29.72 27.47
N PRO A 259 0.17 30.15 28.20
CA PRO A 259 0.16 30.51 29.61
C PRO A 259 -0.48 31.89 29.86
N CYS A 260 -1.41 31.98 30.82
CA CYS A 260 -2.12 33.21 31.17
C CYS A 260 -1.30 34.15 32.06
N PHE A 261 -0.25 34.77 31.51
CA PHE A 261 0.49 35.82 32.22
C PHE A 261 -0.29 37.15 32.17
N GLY A 262 -0.72 37.65 33.33
CA GLY A 262 -1.59 38.81 33.43
C GLY A 262 -0.91 40.14 33.12
N GLY A 263 -1.37 40.83 32.07
CA GLY A 263 -1.22 42.28 31.89
C GLY A 263 -1.14 42.73 30.42
N PRO A 264 -1.75 43.88 30.02
CA PRO A 264 -1.74 44.38 28.63
C PRO A 264 -0.36 44.84 28.09
N GLU A 265 0.74 44.55 28.79
CA GLU A 265 2.09 45.02 28.44
C GLU A 265 3.12 43.88 28.30
N ASP A 266 2.72 42.61 28.43
CA ASP A 266 3.60 41.44 28.26
C ASP A 266 3.26 40.64 26.98
N GLU A 267 3.08 41.34 25.85
CA GLU A 267 3.07 40.75 24.49
C GLU A 267 4.44 40.15 24.09
N SER A 268 5.33 39.85 25.05
CA SER A 268 6.70 39.41 24.82
C SER A 268 7.15 38.27 25.75
N ALA A 269 6.22 37.43 26.23
CA ALA A 269 6.61 36.08 26.62
C ALA A 269 7.18 35.40 25.37
N ASP A 270 8.50 35.29 25.34
CA ASP A 270 9.31 34.94 24.18
C ASP A 270 8.80 33.67 23.48
N ASP A 271 8.17 33.83 22.31
CA ASP A 271 8.02 32.80 21.25
C ASP A 271 9.38 32.23 20.76
N ARG A 272 10.49 32.59 21.41
CA ARG A 272 11.85 32.18 21.03
C ARG A 272 12.17 30.72 21.37
N GLU A 273 11.31 30.04 22.12
CA GLU A 273 11.37 28.59 22.34
C GLU A 273 10.25 27.80 21.63
N ALA A 274 9.46 28.44 20.75
CA ALA A 274 8.42 27.77 19.98
C ALA A 274 9.03 26.77 18.99
N ARG A 275 8.85 25.47 19.26
CA ARG A 275 9.15 24.38 18.33
C ARG A 275 7.91 23.51 18.24
N HIS A 276 7.26 23.51 17.09
CA HIS A 276 6.23 22.51 16.77
C HIS A 276 6.92 21.35 16.07
N PRO A 277 7.18 20.22 16.75
CA PRO A 277 7.92 19.11 16.16
C PRO A 277 7.03 18.31 15.17
N GLY A 278 5.71 18.42 15.29
CA GLY A 278 4.72 17.76 14.44
C GLY A 278 3.61 17.15 15.30
N ALA A 279 2.35 17.24 14.86
CA ALA A 279 1.18 16.83 15.64
C ALA A 279 0.16 15.99 14.87
N ALA A 280 -0.43 15.01 15.54
CA ALA A 280 -1.56 14.23 15.04
C ALA A 280 -2.77 14.49 15.94
N VAL A 281 -3.80 15.11 15.37
CA VAL A 281 -4.95 15.65 16.09
C VAL A 281 -6.17 14.78 15.80
N LEU A 282 -6.77 14.23 16.85
CA LEU A 282 -8.06 13.55 16.77
C LEU A 282 -9.02 14.19 17.77
N THR A 283 -10.12 14.74 17.26
CA THR A 283 -11.25 15.17 18.09
C THR A 283 -12.31 14.09 18.17
N TYR A 284 -12.93 13.92 19.34
CA TYR A 284 -14.07 13.05 19.57
C TYR A 284 -14.75 13.43 20.88
N ASP A 285 -16.00 13.04 21.06
CA ASP A 285 -16.76 13.24 22.31
C ASP A 285 -16.49 12.04 23.23
N GLN A 286 -15.59 12.20 24.20
CA GLN A 286 -15.13 11.09 25.05
C GLN A 286 -16.17 10.73 26.12
N ASP A 287 -16.76 11.74 26.76
CA ASP A 287 -17.64 11.59 27.91
C ASP A 287 -19.14 11.77 27.58
N ASN A 288 -19.46 11.95 26.29
CA ASN A 288 -20.81 12.01 25.73
C ASN A 288 -21.61 13.21 26.25
N ASP A 289 -20.95 14.36 26.40
CA ASP A 289 -21.57 15.63 26.81
C ASP A 289 -21.92 16.57 25.64
N GLY A 290 -21.46 16.22 24.43
CA GLY A 290 -21.78 16.88 23.18
C GLY A 290 -20.73 17.87 22.70
N ASP A 291 -19.68 18.15 23.47
CA ASP A 291 -18.49 18.83 22.96
C ASP A 291 -17.33 17.89 22.70
N LYS A 292 -16.36 18.41 21.92
CA LYS A 292 -15.23 17.60 21.47
C LYS A 292 -14.07 17.73 22.44
N ASP A 293 -13.56 16.59 22.84
CA ASP A 293 -12.28 16.38 23.48
C ASP A 293 -11.17 16.21 22.44
N LEU A 294 -9.94 15.96 22.92
CA LEU A 294 -8.76 15.88 22.06
C LEU A 294 -7.82 14.75 22.46
N LEU A 295 -7.54 13.85 21.51
CA LEU A 295 -6.32 13.02 21.51
C LEU A 295 -5.24 13.72 20.68
N LEU A 296 -4.07 13.89 21.29
CA LEU A 296 -2.93 14.54 20.67
C LEU A 296 -1.69 13.64 20.69
N GLY A 297 -1.20 13.31 19.50
CA GLY A 297 0.10 12.70 19.27
C GLY A 297 1.14 13.73 18.83
N ASN A 298 2.40 13.50 19.19
CA ASN A 298 3.50 14.44 18.90
C ASN A 298 4.73 13.68 18.34
N LEU A 299 5.38 14.25 17.33
CA LEU A 299 6.54 13.64 16.62
C LEU A 299 7.62 13.11 17.57
N SER A 300 7.88 13.82 18.66
CA SER A 300 9.02 13.53 19.54
C SER A 300 8.74 12.48 20.61
N PHE A 301 7.49 12.00 20.73
CA PHE A 301 7.06 11.19 21.87
C PHE A 301 6.34 9.91 21.44
N GLU A 302 6.39 8.91 22.31
CA GLU A 302 5.82 7.57 22.09
C GLU A 302 4.39 7.40 22.65
N CYS A 303 3.83 8.45 23.24
CA CYS A 303 2.53 8.41 23.92
C CYS A 303 1.50 9.34 23.26
N LEU A 304 0.24 9.21 23.69
CA LEU A 304 -0.85 10.13 23.38
C LEU A 304 -1.25 10.91 24.63
N GLY A 305 -1.47 12.21 24.49
CA GLY A 305 -2.13 13.02 25.51
C GLY A 305 -3.63 13.08 25.24
N MET A 306 -4.46 12.68 26.22
CA MET A 306 -5.92 12.83 26.13
C MET A 306 -6.39 14.02 26.96
N PHE A 307 -6.98 15.01 26.31
CA PHE A 307 -7.43 16.25 26.91
C PHE A 307 -8.94 16.22 27.07
N THR A 308 -9.42 16.49 28.28
CA THR A 308 -10.85 16.59 28.57
C THR A 308 -11.29 18.05 28.42
N ASN A 309 -12.24 18.30 27.53
CA ASN A 309 -12.89 19.58 27.37
C ASN A 309 -13.94 19.72 28.48
N GLY A 310 -13.77 20.73 29.35
CA GLY A 310 -14.75 21.08 30.38
C GLY A 310 -15.59 22.29 30.00
N GLY A 311 -15.56 22.68 28.73
CA GLY A 311 -16.15 23.88 28.17
C GLY A 311 -17.53 23.62 27.57
N SER A 312 -17.67 23.97 26.30
CA SER A 312 -18.86 23.71 25.48
C SER A 312 -18.47 23.74 24.01
N THR A 313 -19.39 23.33 23.13
CA THR A 313 -19.18 23.39 21.66
C THR A 313 -18.80 24.78 21.14
N ASN A 314 -19.24 25.84 21.82
CA ASN A 314 -18.94 27.23 21.43
C ASN A 314 -17.70 27.83 22.10
N GLN A 315 -17.18 27.18 23.14
CA GLN A 315 -16.02 27.64 23.91
C GLN A 315 -15.28 26.42 24.46
N ALA A 316 -14.43 25.84 23.63
CA ALA A 316 -13.58 24.73 24.04
C ALA A 316 -12.58 25.19 25.12
N TRP A 317 -12.49 24.44 26.21
CA TRP A 317 -11.58 24.69 27.32
C TRP A 317 -11.12 23.36 27.92
N MET A 318 -9.87 22.98 27.65
CA MET A 318 -9.28 21.75 28.18
C MET A 318 -9.00 21.91 29.67
N THR A 319 -9.73 21.15 30.49
CA THR A 319 -9.65 21.19 31.96
C THR A 319 -9.00 19.95 32.55
N GLY A 320 -8.89 18.87 31.77
CA GLY A 320 -8.23 17.63 32.13
C GLY A 320 -7.17 17.22 31.12
N LEU A 321 -6.15 16.49 31.57
CA LEU A 321 -5.14 15.86 30.73
C LEU A 321 -4.72 14.52 31.32
N ASP A 322 -5.00 13.44 30.62
CA ASP A 322 -4.41 12.12 30.85
C ASP A 322 -3.12 11.99 30.04
N THR A 323 -1.98 12.06 30.74
CA THR A 323 -0.64 11.90 30.15
C THR A 323 -0.22 10.44 30.01
N LEU A 324 -1.06 9.48 30.44
CA LEU A 324 -0.81 8.04 30.44
C LEU A 324 -1.90 7.31 29.65
N PHE A 325 -2.48 7.96 28.65
CA PHE A 325 -3.68 7.47 27.99
C PHE A 325 -3.50 6.11 27.28
N PRO A 326 -4.49 5.20 27.37
CA PRO A 326 -5.55 5.22 28.38
C PRO A 326 -4.99 4.84 29.76
N SER A 327 -5.10 5.73 30.75
CA SER A 327 -4.59 5.47 32.12
C SER A 327 -5.29 4.31 32.85
N TYR A 328 -6.44 3.89 32.31
CA TYR A 328 -7.28 2.84 32.86
C TYR A 328 -7.08 1.46 32.21
N ASP A 329 -6.26 1.34 31.17
CA ASP A 329 -5.90 0.06 30.54
C ASP A 329 -4.41 0.02 30.13
N VAL A 330 -4.07 -0.56 28.97
CA VAL A 330 -2.70 -0.60 28.46
C VAL A 330 -2.36 0.75 27.87
N LEU A 331 -1.35 1.41 28.43
CA LEU A 331 -0.93 2.73 27.97
C LEU A 331 -0.31 2.67 26.56
N VAL A 332 -0.54 3.72 25.76
CA VAL A 332 0.05 3.85 24.42
C VAL A 332 1.54 4.19 24.53
N GLN A 333 2.38 3.24 24.09
CA GLN A 333 3.84 3.41 23.95
C GLN A 333 4.26 2.89 22.58
N LEU A 334 4.08 3.72 21.58
CA LEU A 334 4.38 3.42 20.18
C LEU A 334 5.46 4.39 19.70
N TYR A 335 6.63 3.87 19.36
CA TYR A 335 7.80 4.71 19.16
C TYR A 335 7.67 5.63 17.95
N THR A 336 7.88 6.90 18.28
CA THR A 336 7.75 8.14 17.51
C THR A 336 6.41 8.32 16.80
N PHE A 337 5.69 9.32 17.28
CA PHE A 337 4.58 9.97 16.61
C PHE A 337 3.32 9.10 16.44
N PRO A 338 2.72 8.59 17.53
CA PRO A 338 1.45 7.90 17.43
C PRO A 338 0.36 8.83 16.89
N ALA A 339 -0.41 8.36 15.92
CA ALA A 339 -1.63 8.98 15.43
C ALA A 339 -2.81 8.06 15.76
N ALA A 340 -3.93 8.67 16.13
CA ALA A 340 -5.13 7.97 16.58
C ALA A 340 -6.26 8.13 15.55
N TYR A 341 -7.04 7.07 15.36
CA TYR A 341 -8.14 7.00 14.40
C TYR A 341 -9.36 6.37 15.08
N HIS A 342 -10.52 7.00 14.93
CA HIS A 342 -11.75 6.63 15.63
C HIS A 342 -12.83 6.15 14.65
N LEU A 343 -12.97 4.82 14.52
CA LEU A 343 -13.85 4.16 13.54
C LEU A 343 -14.44 2.86 14.11
N ASP A 344 -15.61 2.45 13.65
CA ASP A 344 -16.22 1.16 14.00
C ASP A 344 -15.58 0.05 13.16
N ILE A 345 -14.65 -0.70 13.74
CA ILE A 345 -13.87 -1.74 13.03
C ILE A 345 -14.45 -3.15 13.21
N ASP A 346 -15.33 -3.34 14.20
CA ASP A 346 -15.89 -4.64 14.54
C ASP A 346 -17.40 -4.73 14.27
N ASN A 347 -17.99 -3.68 13.70
CA ASN A 347 -19.38 -3.59 13.30
C ASN A 347 -20.37 -3.67 14.47
N ASP A 348 -19.98 -3.25 15.68
CA ASP A 348 -20.85 -3.24 16.85
C ASP A 348 -21.64 -1.94 17.06
N GLY A 349 -21.46 -0.97 16.15
CA GLY A 349 -22.11 0.33 16.14
C GLY A 349 -21.43 1.35 17.03
N LYS A 350 -20.30 1.02 17.65
CA LYS A 350 -19.46 1.94 18.41
C LYS A 350 -18.14 2.15 17.68
N LYS A 351 -17.65 3.37 17.73
CA LYS A 351 -16.31 3.66 17.24
C LYS A 351 -15.28 3.15 18.24
N ASP A 352 -14.32 2.41 17.70
CA ASP A 352 -13.13 1.89 18.32
C ASP A 352 -11.93 2.81 18.06
N LEU A 353 -10.80 2.55 18.72
CA LEU A 353 -9.58 3.33 18.55
C LEU A 353 -8.47 2.49 17.91
N LEU A 354 -8.02 2.93 16.73
CA LEU A 354 -6.80 2.45 16.09
C LEU A 354 -5.67 3.45 16.30
N ILE A 355 -4.46 2.96 16.55
CA ILE A 355 -3.27 3.78 16.75
C ILE A 355 -2.12 3.22 15.91
N SER A 356 -1.45 4.09 15.17
CA SER A 356 -0.29 3.76 14.33
C SER A 356 0.77 4.86 14.37
N PRO A 357 2.02 4.59 13.95
CA PRO A 357 3.03 5.63 13.82
C PRO A 357 2.74 6.54 12.62
N ASN A 358 3.16 7.80 12.72
CA ASN A 358 3.04 8.81 11.66
C ASN A 358 4.40 9.34 11.17
N SER A 359 5.51 8.76 11.62
CA SER A 359 6.87 9.15 11.24
C SER A 359 7.33 8.48 9.94
N LYS A 360 7.58 9.25 8.87
CA LYS A 360 8.05 8.72 7.57
C LYS A 360 9.45 8.08 7.58
N SER A 361 10.28 8.35 8.59
CA SER A 361 11.71 8.00 8.54
C SER A 361 12.10 6.85 9.47
N ILE A 362 11.60 6.86 10.69
CA ILE A 362 11.89 5.84 11.71
C ILE A 362 10.60 5.63 12.47
N SER A 363 10.06 4.42 12.45
CA SER A 363 8.85 4.01 13.17
C SER A 363 8.86 2.50 13.40
N GLU A 364 8.11 2.06 14.40
CA GLU A 364 7.82 0.63 14.62
C GLU A 364 7.13 0.02 13.40
N ASP A 365 7.61 -1.14 12.94
CA ASP A 365 7.17 -1.80 11.69
C ASP A 365 6.60 -3.22 11.91
N ARG A 366 6.50 -3.71 13.14
CA ARG A 366 5.87 -5.02 13.44
C ARG A 366 4.62 -4.90 14.29
N THR A 367 4.69 -4.02 15.28
CA THR A 367 3.61 -3.74 16.23
C THR A 367 3.10 -2.33 16.03
N CYS A 368 2.81 -2.00 14.77
CA CYS A 368 2.52 -0.66 14.28
C CYS A 368 1.01 -0.36 14.12
N VAL A 369 0.12 -1.30 14.44
CA VAL A 369 -1.34 -1.07 14.38
C VAL A 369 -2.00 -1.58 15.64
N TRP A 370 -2.13 -0.70 16.63
CA TRP A 370 -2.75 -1.02 17.91
C TRP A 370 -4.25 -0.81 17.82
N TYR A 371 -5.01 -1.84 18.22
CA TYR A 371 -6.45 -1.83 18.22
C TYR A 371 -6.97 -1.89 19.66
N TYR A 372 -7.65 -0.83 20.07
CA TYR A 372 -8.43 -0.79 21.30
C TYR A 372 -9.92 -0.81 20.97
N ARG A 373 -10.63 -1.77 21.56
CA ARG A 373 -12.08 -1.88 21.42
C ARG A 373 -12.79 -1.01 22.43
N ASN A 374 -13.87 -0.34 22.02
CA ASN A 374 -14.76 0.40 22.88
C ASN A 374 -15.77 -0.53 23.58
N THR A 375 -15.53 -0.83 24.86
CA THR A 375 -16.37 -1.74 25.64
C THR A 375 -17.48 -1.02 26.43
N ALA A 376 -17.51 0.32 26.41
CA ALA A 376 -18.48 1.10 27.16
C ALA A 376 -19.92 0.87 26.68
N SER A 377 -20.90 0.94 27.59
CA SER A 377 -22.32 0.93 27.21
C SER A 377 -22.79 2.26 26.61
N THR A 378 -22.15 3.36 27.03
CA THR A 378 -22.41 4.75 26.64
C THR A 378 -21.08 5.51 26.72
N GLY A 379 -20.78 6.41 25.79
CA GLY A 379 -19.48 7.09 25.72
C GLY A 379 -18.37 6.15 25.25
N THR A 380 -17.17 6.32 25.81
CA THR A 380 -15.97 5.57 25.40
C THR A 380 -15.25 4.88 26.56
N HIS A 381 -14.80 3.64 26.35
CA HIS A 381 -13.88 2.93 27.23
C HIS A 381 -13.04 1.96 26.39
N PHE A 382 -11.77 2.28 26.21
CA PHE A 382 -10.90 1.58 25.27
C PHE A 382 -10.10 0.48 25.96
N GLU A 383 -10.26 -0.77 25.49
CA GLU A 383 -9.51 -1.94 25.96
C GLU A 383 -8.66 -2.54 24.84
N LEU A 384 -7.34 -2.69 25.05
CA LEU A 384 -6.41 -3.19 24.04
C LEU A 384 -6.73 -4.63 23.65
N GLN A 385 -6.89 -4.87 22.35
CA GLN A 385 -7.10 -6.19 21.77
C GLN A 385 -5.81 -6.76 21.15
N THR A 386 -5.11 -5.97 20.35
CA THR A 386 -3.87 -6.36 19.66
C THR A 386 -3.01 -5.14 19.32
N LYS A 387 -1.72 -5.36 19.05
CA LYS A 387 -0.75 -4.34 18.63
C LYS A 387 -0.36 -4.44 17.15
N SER A 388 -0.89 -5.42 16.45
CA SER A 388 -0.49 -5.77 15.08
C SER A 388 -1.70 -6.10 14.21
N LEU A 389 -2.82 -5.38 14.40
CA LEU A 389 -4.04 -5.60 13.61
C LEU A 389 -3.69 -5.52 12.11
N PHE A 390 -4.13 -6.50 11.32
CA PHE A 390 -3.82 -6.71 9.89
C PHE A 390 -2.36 -7.11 9.59
N VAL A 391 -1.37 -6.50 10.26
CA VAL A 391 0.06 -6.77 10.04
C VAL A 391 0.39 -8.25 10.24
N ASP A 392 -0.18 -8.89 11.27
CA ASP A 392 0.04 -10.30 11.57
C ASP A 392 -0.63 -11.27 10.56
N GLU A 393 -1.39 -10.74 9.61
CA GLU A 393 -2.00 -11.45 8.50
C GLU A 393 -1.33 -11.13 7.14
N MET A 394 -0.23 -10.37 7.14
CA MET A 394 0.58 -10.02 5.98
C MET A 394 1.95 -10.72 6.01
N ILE A 395 2.60 -10.83 4.86
CA ILE A 395 4.06 -10.94 4.85
C ILE A 395 4.56 -9.53 5.15
N ASP A 396 5.11 -9.36 6.35
CA ASP A 396 5.74 -8.12 6.78
C ASP A 396 7.09 -8.43 7.41
N LEU A 397 8.15 -8.12 6.67
CA LEU A 397 9.53 -8.38 7.01
C LEU A 397 10.24 -7.10 7.48
N GLY A 398 9.48 -6.07 7.89
CA GLY A 398 9.99 -4.84 8.50
C GLY A 398 10.05 -3.67 7.54
N THR A 399 11.23 -3.12 7.32
CA THR A 399 11.45 -1.98 6.44
C THR A 399 12.18 -2.44 5.19
N VAL A 400 11.64 -2.08 4.01
CA VAL A 400 12.12 -2.45 2.66
C VAL A 400 12.33 -3.94 2.44
N THR A 401 11.80 -4.48 1.34
CA THR A 401 12.12 -5.86 0.92
C THR A 401 12.70 -5.93 -0.48
N HIS A 402 13.62 -6.87 -0.66
CA HIS A 402 14.27 -7.19 -1.94
C HIS A 402 14.04 -8.67 -2.25
N PRO A 403 12.96 -9.03 -2.98
CA PRO A 403 12.71 -10.40 -3.39
C PRO A 403 13.64 -10.82 -4.54
N VAL A 404 13.93 -12.12 -4.60
CA VAL A 404 14.47 -12.81 -5.77
C VAL A 404 13.85 -14.22 -5.82
N VAL A 405 13.76 -14.79 -7.02
CA VAL A 405 13.13 -16.10 -7.23
C VAL A 405 14.17 -17.11 -7.74
N ALA A 406 14.21 -18.31 -7.15
CA ALA A 406 14.98 -19.45 -7.65
C ALA A 406 14.44 -20.77 -7.06
N ASP A 407 14.63 -21.90 -7.73
CA ASP A 407 14.37 -23.23 -7.15
C ASP A 407 15.53 -23.62 -6.22
N VAL A 408 15.45 -23.22 -4.94
CA VAL A 408 16.59 -23.39 -4.02
C VAL A 408 16.67 -24.80 -3.49
N ASN A 409 15.54 -25.51 -3.42
CA ASN A 409 15.48 -26.85 -2.85
C ASN A 409 15.59 -27.96 -3.91
N GLY A 410 15.62 -27.60 -5.20
CA GLY A 410 15.77 -28.51 -6.33
C GLY A 410 14.54 -29.38 -6.63
N ASP A 411 13.34 -28.96 -6.22
CA ASP A 411 12.08 -29.69 -6.44
C ASP A 411 11.38 -29.30 -7.74
N GLY A 412 11.93 -28.33 -8.47
CA GLY A 412 11.42 -27.83 -9.73
C GLY A 412 10.34 -26.76 -9.59
N LEU A 413 10.07 -26.24 -8.39
CA LEU A 413 9.19 -25.10 -8.16
C LEU A 413 10.02 -23.85 -7.81
N PRO A 414 9.68 -22.66 -8.33
CA PRO A 414 10.38 -21.44 -7.95
C PRO A 414 10.05 -21.06 -6.50
N ASP A 415 11.08 -20.89 -5.67
CA ASP A 415 11.02 -20.43 -4.28
C ASP A 415 11.32 -18.92 -4.20
N LEU A 416 10.94 -18.26 -3.10
CA LEU A 416 11.27 -16.86 -2.85
C LEU A 416 12.36 -16.73 -1.80
N VAL A 417 13.40 -15.97 -2.14
CA VAL A 417 14.40 -15.48 -1.19
C VAL A 417 14.20 -13.97 -1.06
N VAL A 418 14.09 -13.48 0.16
CA VAL A 418 13.77 -12.06 0.40
C VAL A 418 14.79 -11.48 1.37
N GLY A 419 15.51 -10.45 0.94
CA GLY A 419 16.31 -9.63 1.86
C GLY A 419 15.52 -8.40 2.32
N ASN A 420 15.99 -7.73 3.38
CA ASN A 420 15.34 -6.52 3.90
C ASN A 420 16.32 -5.44 4.38
N ASN A 421 15.83 -4.22 4.60
CA ASN A 421 16.58 -3.20 5.35
C ASN A 421 16.72 -3.58 6.82
N GLY A 422 15.79 -4.36 7.35
CA GLY A 422 15.75 -4.76 8.74
C GLY A 422 14.44 -4.35 9.36
N TYR A 423 14.30 -4.62 10.64
CA TYR A 423 13.18 -4.14 11.43
C TYR A 423 13.60 -2.99 12.30
N TYR A 424 12.59 -2.19 12.64
CA TYR A 424 12.71 -1.26 13.72
C TYR A 424 13.08 -1.98 15.04
N ILE A 425 14.05 -1.40 15.74
CA ILE A 425 14.40 -1.77 17.10
C ILE A 425 14.52 -0.47 17.91
N PRO A 426 13.88 -0.40 19.10
CA PRO A 426 14.03 0.73 20.00
C PRO A 426 15.50 1.06 20.30
N PHE A 427 15.85 2.33 20.14
CA PHE A 427 17.22 2.82 20.30
C PHE A 427 17.74 2.60 21.74
N ASP A 428 18.72 1.70 21.94
CA ASP A 428 19.43 1.53 23.22
C ASP A 428 20.92 1.14 23.02
N PRO A 429 21.87 1.93 23.56
CA PRO A 429 22.54 2.99 22.83
C PRO A 429 23.39 2.46 21.66
N GLY A 430 22.77 2.25 20.51
CA GLY A 430 23.46 1.74 19.33
C GLY A 430 22.47 1.52 18.21
N ASN A 431 22.88 1.85 16.99
CA ASN A 431 22.11 1.54 15.79
C ASN A 431 21.82 0.03 15.77
N SER A 432 20.56 -0.37 15.70
CA SER A 432 20.17 -1.78 15.74
C SER A 432 19.28 -2.08 14.55
N ASN A 433 19.86 -2.01 13.36
CA ASN A 433 19.30 -2.73 12.22
C ASN A 433 19.53 -4.22 12.47
N ASN A 434 18.54 -5.05 12.18
CA ASN A 434 18.58 -6.51 12.33
C ASN A 434 18.16 -7.20 11.02
N SER A 435 18.73 -6.74 9.91
CA SER A 435 18.45 -7.31 8.60
C SER A 435 18.72 -8.79 8.57
N SER A 436 17.99 -9.46 7.70
CA SER A 436 18.06 -10.89 7.54
C SER A 436 17.79 -11.26 6.08
N LEU A 437 17.93 -12.55 5.80
CA LEU A 437 17.53 -13.15 4.54
C LEU A 437 16.49 -14.22 4.84
N TYR A 438 15.32 -14.13 4.23
CA TYR A 438 14.20 -15.01 4.46
C TYR A 438 14.06 -15.99 3.31
N LEU A 439 13.73 -17.24 3.63
CA LEU A 439 13.43 -18.27 2.63
C LEU A 439 11.99 -18.73 2.74
N PHE A 440 11.23 -18.51 1.67
CA PHE A 440 9.91 -19.10 1.46
C PHE A 440 10.00 -20.19 0.41
N LEU A 441 9.62 -21.41 0.77
CA LEU A 441 9.53 -22.50 -0.21
C LEU A 441 8.15 -22.52 -0.87
N ASN A 442 8.12 -22.75 -2.18
CA ASN A 442 6.89 -23.04 -2.89
C ASN A 442 6.46 -24.48 -2.63
N VAL A 443 5.53 -24.64 -1.69
CA VAL A 443 4.94 -25.91 -1.27
C VAL A 443 3.64 -26.24 -2.00
N GLY A 444 3.36 -25.51 -3.08
CA GLY A 444 2.17 -25.62 -3.92
C GLY A 444 2.34 -26.64 -5.05
N THR A 445 1.88 -26.26 -6.23
CA THR A 445 2.07 -27.02 -7.49
C THR A 445 2.48 -26.05 -8.59
N PRO A 446 2.97 -26.52 -9.75
CA PRO A 446 3.34 -25.65 -10.86
C PRO A 446 2.25 -24.65 -11.25
N TRP A 447 0.97 -25.03 -11.20
CA TRP A 447 -0.14 -24.18 -11.66
C TRP A 447 -0.85 -23.41 -10.55
N GLN A 448 -0.44 -23.64 -9.30
CA GLN A 448 -1.07 -23.10 -8.09
C GLN A 448 0.03 -22.96 -7.03
N PRO A 449 0.84 -21.88 -7.10
CA PRO A 449 1.89 -21.65 -6.13
C PRO A 449 1.33 -21.47 -4.72
N ARG A 450 2.09 -21.87 -3.71
CA ARG A 450 1.81 -21.59 -2.29
C ARG A 450 3.14 -21.46 -1.56
N PHE A 451 3.34 -20.40 -0.79
CA PHE A 451 4.62 -20.13 -0.13
C PHE A 451 4.57 -20.36 1.38
N ASP A 452 5.49 -21.15 1.91
CA ASP A 452 5.68 -21.31 3.36
C ASP A 452 7.02 -20.70 3.77
N LEU A 453 7.02 -19.79 4.75
CA LEU A 453 8.26 -19.30 5.37
C LEU A 453 8.91 -20.43 6.16
N VAL A 454 10.09 -20.88 5.72
CA VAL A 454 10.81 -22.01 6.34
C VAL A 454 12.06 -21.60 7.09
N ASP A 455 12.64 -20.45 6.76
CA ASP A 455 13.82 -19.91 7.44
C ASP A 455 13.75 -18.38 7.50
N THR A 456 13.91 -17.83 8.70
CA THR A 456 13.90 -16.39 8.96
C THR A 456 15.29 -15.76 8.95
N ASP A 457 16.34 -16.58 8.88
CA ASP A 457 17.74 -16.16 8.84
C ASP A 457 18.52 -17.13 7.96
N TRP A 458 18.06 -17.28 6.72
CA TRP A 458 18.66 -18.15 5.74
C TRP A 458 20.12 -17.74 5.52
N LEU A 459 21.01 -18.75 5.55
CA LEU A 459 22.48 -18.59 5.54
C LEU A 459 23.07 -17.85 6.76
N GLY A 460 22.28 -17.54 7.79
CA GLY A 460 22.73 -16.84 8.99
C GLY A 460 23.16 -15.40 8.71
N MET A 461 22.52 -14.72 7.76
CA MET A 461 22.89 -13.36 7.33
C MET A 461 22.74 -12.31 8.43
N SER A 462 21.87 -12.55 9.42
CA SER A 462 21.70 -11.66 10.59
C SER A 462 22.99 -11.45 11.39
N GLN A 463 23.99 -12.33 11.24
CA GLN A 463 25.30 -12.20 11.89
C GLN A 463 26.08 -10.94 11.47
N TYR A 464 25.76 -10.34 10.33
CA TYR A 464 26.42 -9.13 9.82
C TYR A 464 25.79 -7.85 10.36
N SER A 465 24.56 -7.92 10.85
CA SER A 465 23.88 -6.81 11.52
C SER A 465 24.41 -6.58 12.95
N PRO A 466 24.41 -5.34 13.47
CA PRO A 466 23.93 -4.11 12.83
C PRO A 466 24.99 -3.39 11.99
N ASN A 467 26.18 -3.98 11.81
CA ASN A 467 27.26 -3.34 11.06
C ASN A 467 26.94 -3.24 9.56
N ASP A 468 26.07 -4.11 9.07
CA ASP A 468 25.55 -4.08 7.71
C ASP A 468 24.07 -4.46 7.69
N TYR A 469 23.36 -4.01 6.64
CA TYR A 469 21.92 -4.09 6.50
C TYR A 469 21.49 -3.83 5.04
N ASP A 470 20.17 -3.78 4.74
CA ASP A 470 19.65 -3.54 3.38
C ASP A 470 20.06 -4.65 2.40
N PHE A 471 19.87 -5.90 2.82
CA PHE A 471 20.29 -7.05 2.01
C PHE A 471 19.44 -7.19 0.75
N ALA A 472 20.11 -7.21 -0.40
CA ALA A 472 19.48 -7.32 -1.72
C ALA A 472 20.05 -8.53 -2.50
N PRO A 473 19.40 -9.70 -2.46
CA PRO A 473 19.90 -10.92 -3.09
C PRO A 473 19.68 -10.94 -4.61
N THR A 474 20.57 -11.62 -5.35
CA THR A 474 20.41 -11.96 -6.77
C THR A 474 21.03 -13.32 -7.07
N PHE A 475 20.43 -14.07 -7.99
CA PHE A 475 20.96 -15.36 -8.45
C PHE A 475 21.53 -15.25 -9.86
N GLY A 476 22.63 -15.97 -10.13
CA GLY A 476 23.23 -16.05 -11.45
C GLY A 476 24.51 -16.87 -11.45
N ASP A 477 24.89 -17.41 -12.61
CA ASP A 477 26.07 -18.28 -12.76
C ASP A 477 27.37 -17.45 -12.82
N ILE A 478 27.99 -17.12 -11.68
CA ILE A 478 29.14 -16.18 -11.66
C ILE A 478 30.49 -16.89 -11.88
N ASP A 479 30.57 -18.22 -11.87
CA ASP A 479 31.76 -18.99 -12.32
C ASP A 479 31.56 -19.87 -13.57
N GLY A 480 30.44 -19.76 -14.28
CA GLY A 480 30.23 -20.42 -15.57
C GLY A 480 30.15 -21.95 -15.47
N ASP A 481 29.76 -22.48 -14.31
CA ASP A 481 29.62 -23.93 -14.09
C ASP A 481 28.21 -24.45 -14.38
N ASN A 482 27.30 -23.55 -14.78
CA ASN A 482 25.89 -23.74 -15.11
C ASN A 482 24.98 -24.00 -13.90
N ASP A 483 25.42 -23.74 -12.69
CA ASP A 483 24.53 -23.58 -11.54
C ASP A 483 24.34 -22.11 -11.15
N LEU A 484 23.36 -21.82 -10.29
CA LEU A 484 23.09 -20.46 -9.84
C LEU A 484 23.87 -20.21 -8.55
N ASP A 485 24.80 -19.25 -8.61
CA ASP A 485 25.43 -18.64 -7.46
C ASP A 485 24.56 -17.51 -6.89
N LEU A 486 24.86 -17.08 -5.66
CA LEU A 486 24.14 -16.03 -4.96
C LEU A 486 25.08 -14.86 -4.66
N LEU A 487 24.71 -13.66 -5.12
CA LEU A 487 25.28 -12.40 -4.66
C LEU A 487 24.25 -11.67 -3.80
N ILE A 488 24.72 -11.01 -2.74
CA ILE A 488 23.87 -10.22 -1.86
C ILE A 488 24.49 -8.84 -1.72
N GLY A 489 23.78 -7.82 -2.20
CA GLY A 489 24.10 -6.42 -1.96
C GLY A 489 23.70 -5.95 -0.56
N ASN A 490 24.15 -4.77 -0.18
CA ASN A 490 23.99 -4.23 1.16
C ASN A 490 24.07 -2.70 1.20
N TYR A 491 23.72 -2.12 2.34
CA TYR A 491 23.80 -0.69 2.60
C TYR A 491 25.20 -0.12 2.39
N GLY A 492 26.25 -0.88 2.70
CA GLY A 492 27.64 -0.48 2.51
C GLY A 492 28.07 -0.29 1.05
N GLY A 493 27.25 -0.70 0.07
CA GLY A 493 27.54 -0.54 -1.36
C GLY A 493 28.49 -1.60 -1.94
N TRP A 494 28.74 -2.69 -1.22
CA TRP A 494 29.59 -3.80 -1.63
C TRP A 494 28.79 -5.12 -1.66
N LEU A 495 29.43 -6.27 -1.89
CA LEU A 495 28.74 -7.55 -2.08
C LEU A 495 29.22 -8.66 -1.13
N TYR A 496 28.29 -9.52 -0.72
CA TYR A 496 28.59 -10.89 -0.29
C TYR A 496 28.43 -11.85 -1.46
N CYS A 497 29.28 -12.88 -1.52
CA CYS A 497 29.20 -13.92 -2.54
C CYS A 497 29.11 -15.31 -1.91
N PHE A 498 28.21 -16.12 -2.41
CA PHE A 498 28.04 -17.52 -2.04
C PHE A 498 28.03 -18.36 -3.31
N ARG A 499 28.98 -19.29 -3.38
CA ARG A 499 29.09 -20.25 -4.47
C ARG A 499 28.16 -21.42 -4.25
N ASN A 500 27.34 -21.75 -5.23
CA ASN A 500 26.64 -23.02 -5.19
C ASN A 500 27.64 -24.14 -5.55
N THR A 501 27.60 -25.21 -4.77
CA THR A 501 28.53 -26.34 -4.91
C THR A 501 27.80 -27.65 -5.17
N ALA A 502 26.46 -27.58 -5.30
CA ALA A 502 25.61 -28.72 -5.59
C ALA A 502 25.58 -29.05 -7.09
N GLY A 503 25.93 -28.10 -7.97
CA GLY A 503 25.77 -28.24 -9.41
C GLY A 503 24.32 -28.01 -9.88
N PRO A 504 24.09 -28.02 -11.20
CA PRO A 504 22.83 -27.60 -11.80
C PRO A 504 21.65 -28.48 -11.37
N SER A 505 20.52 -27.83 -11.08
CA SER A 505 19.23 -28.47 -10.75
C SER A 505 19.26 -29.41 -9.53
N ASN A 506 20.27 -29.30 -8.66
CA ASN A 506 20.30 -29.97 -7.38
C ASN A 506 19.88 -28.99 -6.28
N PRO A 507 19.39 -29.49 -5.11
CA PRO A 507 19.19 -28.65 -3.94
C PRO A 507 20.45 -27.83 -3.65
N MET A 508 20.33 -26.50 -3.67
CA MET A 508 21.48 -25.61 -3.65
C MET A 508 22.27 -25.78 -2.35
N THR A 509 23.59 -25.81 -2.46
CA THR A 509 24.49 -25.88 -1.30
C THR A 509 25.50 -24.76 -1.39
N PHE A 510 25.25 -23.70 -0.61
CA PHE A 510 26.05 -22.50 -0.65
C PHE A 510 27.30 -22.57 0.21
N GLN A 511 28.43 -22.21 -0.38
CA GLN A 511 29.70 -21.94 0.29
C GLN A 511 30.06 -20.47 0.14
N GLN A 512 30.22 -19.76 1.24
CA GLN A 512 30.64 -18.36 1.19
C GLN A 512 32.03 -18.21 0.55
N ASP A 513 32.14 -17.30 -0.42
CA ASP A 513 33.39 -16.89 -1.05
C ASP A 513 33.93 -15.61 -0.39
N PHE A 514 35.01 -15.76 0.38
CA PHE A 514 35.66 -14.68 1.11
C PHE A 514 36.68 -13.90 0.27
N ASN A 515 36.64 -13.99 -1.05
CA ASN A 515 37.53 -13.21 -1.90
C ASN A 515 37.40 -11.71 -1.56
N PRO A 516 38.48 -11.00 -1.19
CA PRO A 516 38.41 -9.60 -0.82
C PRO A 516 37.87 -8.67 -1.91
N MET A 517 37.77 -9.14 -3.16
CA MET A 517 37.22 -8.33 -4.25
C MET A 517 35.75 -7.94 -3.98
N TRP A 518 34.94 -8.85 -3.44
CA TRP A 518 33.50 -8.66 -3.25
C TRP A 518 33.19 -7.50 -2.31
N VAL A 519 34.00 -7.37 -1.25
CA VAL A 519 33.91 -6.30 -0.25
C VAL A 519 34.69 -5.03 -0.64
N SER A 520 35.36 -5.03 -1.80
CA SER A 520 36.12 -3.89 -2.31
C SER A 520 35.44 -3.16 -3.46
N MET A 521 34.47 -3.80 -4.12
CA MET A 521 33.58 -3.14 -5.08
C MET A 521 32.77 -2.09 -4.34
N ASP A 522 32.73 -0.87 -4.87
CA ASP A 522 32.15 0.27 -4.19
C ASP A 522 31.27 1.05 -5.16
N VAL A 523 29.96 1.00 -4.94
CA VAL A 523 28.96 1.87 -5.59
C VAL A 523 28.48 2.99 -4.68
N GLY A 524 29.12 3.20 -3.52
CA GLY A 524 28.69 4.15 -2.51
C GLY A 524 27.84 3.50 -1.42
N SER A 525 26.53 3.38 -1.64
CA SER A 525 25.61 2.81 -0.63
C SER A 525 24.41 2.12 -1.26
N SER A 526 23.81 1.17 -0.54
CA SER A 526 22.68 0.33 -0.96
C SER A 526 22.88 -0.33 -2.32
N SER A 527 23.83 -1.26 -2.41
CA SER A 527 24.07 -2.04 -3.63
C SER A 527 22.92 -3.02 -3.89
N THR A 528 22.45 -3.07 -5.12
CA THR A 528 21.44 -4.05 -5.60
C THR A 528 21.96 -4.73 -6.88
N PRO A 529 22.59 -5.91 -6.78
CA PRO A 529 23.29 -6.53 -7.89
C PRO A 529 22.40 -7.27 -8.89
N VAL A 530 22.87 -7.36 -10.14
CA VAL A 530 22.38 -8.26 -11.19
C VAL A 530 23.58 -8.88 -11.90
N ILE A 531 23.52 -10.17 -12.19
CA ILE A 531 24.54 -10.89 -12.94
C ILE A 531 24.08 -11.00 -14.40
N PHE A 532 24.83 -10.42 -15.33
CA PHE A 532 24.48 -10.42 -16.76
C PHE A 532 25.69 -10.10 -17.64
N ASP A 533 25.90 -10.83 -18.73
CA ASP A 533 26.89 -10.48 -19.77
C ASP A 533 26.40 -9.29 -20.60
N LEU A 534 26.76 -8.06 -20.18
CA LEU A 534 26.24 -6.83 -20.78
C LEU A 534 27.02 -6.44 -22.05
N ASP A 535 28.31 -6.78 -22.12
CA ASP A 535 29.15 -6.43 -23.27
C ASP A 535 29.30 -7.53 -24.33
N GLY A 536 28.70 -8.68 -24.08
CA GLY A 536 28.55 -9.78 -25.04
C GLY A 536 29.86 -10.53 -25.29
N ASP A 537 30.80 -10.49 -24.35
CA ASP A 537 32.08 -11.19 -24.47
C ASP A 537 32.05 -12.65 -23.97
N GLY A 538 30.90 -13.09 -23.45
CA GLY A 538 30.66 -14.44 -22.95
C GLY A 538 31.07 -14.63 -21.49
N LEU A 539 31.44 -13.56 -20.78
CA LEU A 539 31.68 -13.56 -19.34
C LEU A 539 30.54 -12.82 -18.65
N ASN A 540 29.98 -13.41 -17.60
CA ASN A 540 28.98 -12.72 -16.80
C ASN A 540 29.61 -11.53 -16.06
N ASP A 541 29.00 -10.36 -16.25
CA ASP A 541 29.35 -9.11 -15.58
C ASP A 541 28.41 -8.84 -14.39
N ILE A 542 28.66 -7.73 -13.69
CA ILE A 542 27.79 -7.26 -12.60
C ILE A 542 27.25 -5.87 -12.94
N LEU A 543 25.92 -5.74 -12.92
CA LEU A 543 25.24 -4.46 -12.81
C LEU A 543 24.90 -4.24 -11.34
N MET A 544 25.04 -3.02 -10.84
CA MET A 544 24.64 -2.67 -9.47
C MET A 544 23.87 -1.36 -9.48
N GLY A 545 22.62 -1.42 -9.02
CA GLY A 545 21.91 -0.23 -8.56
C GLY A 545 22.50 0.31 -7.25
N GLU A 546 22.13 1.54 -6.90
CA GLU A 546 22.64 2.24 -5.72
C GLU A 546 21.66 3.28 -5.15
N PHE A 547 21.98 3.78 -3.95
CA PHE A 547 21.27 4.85 -3.24
C PHE A 547 20.96 6.07 -4.12
N GLN A 548 21.89 6.51 -4.98
CA GLN A 548 21.70 7.71 -5.82
C GLN A 548 20.77 7.48 -7.02
N GLY A 549 20.38 6.23 -7.31
CA GLY A 549 19.39 5.92 -8.34
C GLY A 549 19.92 5.57 -9.72
N ASN A 550 21.22 5.69 -9.94
CA ASN A 550 21.85 5.22 -11.18
C ASN A 550 22.26 3.74 -11.09
N ILE A 551 22.60 3.15 -12.24
CA ILE A 551 23.11 1.78 -12.32
C ILE A 551 24.57 1.80 -12.76
N ASN A 552 25.41 1.02 -12.09
CA ASN A 552 26.84 0.92 -12.30
C ASN A 552 27.21 -0.41 -12.95
N PHE A 553 28.17 -0.41 -13.88
CA PHE A 553 28.64 -1.60 -14.59
C PHE A 553 30.05 -1.99 -14.17
N PHE A 554 30.23 -3.26 -13.77
CA PHE A 554 31.50 -3.86 -13.43
C PHE A 554 31.80 -5.01 -14.39
N LYS A 555 32.73 -4.76 -15.31
CA LYS A 555 33.17 -5.78 -16.27
C LYS A 555 33.94 -6.89 -15.58
N ASN A 556 33.64 -8.13 -15.94
CA ASN A 556 34.47 -9.27 -15.61
C ASN A 556 35.75 -9.28 -16.48
N THR A 557 36.90 -9.04 -15.87
CA THR A 557 38.21 -9.03 -16.54
C THR A 557 38.99 -10.33 -16.35
N GLY A 558 38.39 -11.30 -15.66
CA GLY A 558 38.99 -12.59 -15.35
C GLY A 558 38.70 -13.63 -16.42
N THR A 559 38.19 -14.77 -15.98
CA THR A 559 37.73 -15.87 -16.84
C THR A 559 36.36 -16.33 -16.36
N ALA A 560 35.66 -17.13 -17.16
CA ALA A 560 34.36 -17.68 -16.77
C ALA A 560 34.42 -18.33 -15.38
N THR A 561 35.40 -19.21 -15.13
CA THR A 561 35.53 -19.96 -13.87
C THR A 561 36.30 -19.26 -12.75
N GLN A 562 36.85 -18.07 -13.03
CA GLN A 562 37.56 -17.25 -12.05
C GLN A 562 37.28 -15.79 -12.39
N PRO A 563 36.09 -15.29 -12.03
CA PRO A 563 35.72 -13.91 -12.32
C PRO A 563 36.66 -12.95 -11.59
N ALA A 564 36.90 -11.77 -12.18
CA ALA A 564 37.71 -10.73 -11.58
C ALA A 564 37.14 -9.34 -11.87
N PHE A 565 36.76 -8.64 -10.81
CA PHE A 565 36.18 -7.30 -10.86
C PHE A 565 37.10 -6.25 -10.26
N SER A 566 37.03 -5.02 -10.77
CA SER A 566 37.68 -3.86 -10.17
C SER A 566 36.90 -3.36 -8.95
N ASN A 567 37.58 -2.62 -8.08
CA ASN A 567 36.96 -1.97 -6.92
C ASN A 567 36.09 -0.75 -7.29
N GLN A 568 36.15 -0.29 -8.53
CA GLN A 568 35.38 0.82 -9.07
C GLN A 568 34.64 0.34 -10.32
N PRO A 569 33.48 0.94 -10.63
CA PRO A 569 32.75 0.59 -11.84
C PRO A 569 33.60 0.82 -13.09
N SER A 570 33.51 -0.11 -14.04
CA SER A 570 34.09 0.05 -15.37
C SER A 570 33.41 1.19 -16.13
N ILE A 571 32.09 1.32 -15.95
CA ILE A 571 31.28 2.46 -16.40
C ILE A 571 30.30 2.80 -15.27
N ALA A 572 30.37 4.02 -14.76
CA ALA A 572 29.38 4.54 -13.83
C ALA A 572 28.19 5.10 -14.61
N LYS A 573 26.98 4.98 -14.05
CA LYS A 573 25.73 5.51 -14.62
C LYS A 573 25.48 5.05 -16.06
N ILE A 574 25.35 3.74 -16.25
CA ILE A 574 25.05 3.18 -17.56
C ILE A 574 23.65 3.59 -18.04
N GLY A 575 23.49 3.70 -19.35
CA GLY A 575 22.17 3.81 -19.96
C GLY A 575 21.39 5.09 -19.68
N GLY A 576 22.00 6.07 -19.01
CA GLY A 576 21.28 7.26 -18.55
C GLY A 576 20.15 6.95 -17.56
N VAL A 577 20.15 5.77 -16.94
CA VAL A 577 19.13 5.36 -15.96
C VAL A 577 19.31 6.16 -14.68
N ASP A 578 18.24 6.78 -14.22
CA ASP A 578 18.24 7.63 -13.05
C ASP A 578 16.86 7.64 -12.39
N THR A 579 16.74 6.92 -11.28
CA THR A 579 15.51 6.80 -10.48
C THR A 579 15.39 7.89 -9.41
N GLU A 580 16.27 8.90 -9.42
CA GLU A 580 16.34 9.95 -8.41
C GLU A 580 15.07 10.83 -8.34
N ILE A 581 14.59 11.10 -7.13
CA ILE A 581 13.70 12.24 -6.87
C ILE A 581 14.55 13.48 -6.60
N ILE A 582 14.56 14.41 -7.57
CA ILE A 582 15.38 15.64 -7.63
C ILE A 582 15.40 16.45 -6.32
N VAL A 583 14.33 16.39 -5.53
CA VAL A 583 14.20 17.17 -4.28
C VAL A 583 15.14 16.66 -3.19
N ASN A 584 15.46 15.36 -3.17
CA ASN A 584 16.19 14.70 -2.09
C ASN A 584 17.55 14.12 -2.50
N GLY A 585 17.86 13.98 -3.80
CA GLY A 585 19.15 13.40 -4.20
C GLY A 585 19.24 11.88 -4.01
N VAL A 586 18.10 11.19 -3.96
CA VAL A 586 17.99 9.77 -3.62
C VAL A 586 17.15 9.05 -4.67
N GLY A 587 17.55 7.85 -5.07
CA GLY A 587 16.87 7.05 -6.08
C GLY A 587 16.74 5.55 -5.78
N TYR A 588 17.68 4.91 -5.08
CA TYR A 588 17.62 3.47 -4.73
C TYR A 588 17.25 2.55 -5.90
N SER A 589 17.96 2.66 -7.03
CA SER A 589 17.68 1.80 -8.18
C SER A 589 17.81 0.33 -7.79
N ALA A 590 16.81 -0.48 -8.12
CA ALA A 590 16.78 -1.92 -7.86
C ALA A 590 16.58 -2.68 -9.20
N PRO A 591 17.66 -2.94 -9.95
CA PRO A 591 17.57 -3.48 -11.30
C PRO A 591 17.38 -4.99 -11.32
N THR A 592 16.81 -5.46 -12.43
CA THR A 592 16.76 -6.85 -12.88
C THR A 592 16.81 -6.88 -14.41
N VAL A 593 17.28 -7.97 -15.00
CA VAL A 593 17.34 -8.14 -16.46
C VAL A 593 16.46 -9.30 -16.87
N VAL A 594 15.51 -9.03 -17.78
CA VAL A 594 14.60 -10.03 -18.32
C VAL A 594 14.92 -10.27 -19.79
N ILE A 595 15.08 -11.54 -20.17
CA ILE A 595 15.27 -11.93 -21.58
C ILE A 595 13.93 -11.99 -22.27
N THR A 596 13.73 -11.11 -23.25
CA THR A 596 12.54 -11.12 -24.11
C THR A 596 12.89 -11.66 -25.50
N PRO A 597 11.89 -12.01 -26.34
CA PRO A 597 12.13 -12.38 -27.73
C PRO A 597 12.87 -11.32 -28.56
N ASP A 598 12.76 -10.04 -28.18
CA ASP A 598 13.37 -8.90 -28.88
C ASP A 598 14.77 -8.55 -28.33
N GLY A 599 15.18 -9.18 -27.23
CA GLY A 599 16.46 -8.93 -26.56
C GLY A 599 16.30 -8.76 -25.04
N PRO A 600 17.41 -8.54 -24.33
CA PRO A 600 17.38 -8.27 -22.89
C PRO A 600 16.81 -6.88 -22.62
N ASN A 601 15.87 -6.82 -21.68
CA ASN A 601 15.36 -5.57 -21.11
C ASN A 601 15.92 -5.40 -19.70
N LEU A 602 16.36 -4.18 -19.39
CA LEU A 602 16.66 -3.78 -18.02
C LEU A 602 15.39 -3.19 -17.41
N ILE A 603 14.99 -3.75 -16.30
CA ILE A 603 13.84 -3.33 -15.51
C ILE A 603 14.38 -2.85 -14.16
N THR A 604 13.93 -1.72 -13.65
CA THR A 604 14.37 -1.23 -12.34
C THR A 604 13.22 -0.68 -11.54
N GLY A 605 13.17 -1.04 -10.26
CA GLY A 605 12.43 -0.30 -9.26
C GLY A 605 13.24 0.88 -8.73
N GLY A 606 12.65 1.66 -7.83
CA GLY A 606 13.29 2.84 -7.26
C GLY A 606 12.50 3.49 -6.14
N VAL A 607 13.03 4.61 -5.65
CA VAL A 607 12.50 5.36 -4.49
C VAL A 607 11.05 5.79 -4.69
N ASN A 608 10.64 6.10 -5.93
CA ASN A 608 9.29 6.59 -6.23
C ASN A 608 8.24 5.45 -6.35
N GLY A 609 8.66 4.19 -6.21
CA GLY A 609 7.79 3.02 -6.31
C GLY A 609 7.42 2.59 -7.74
N LYS A 610 7.86 3.35 -8.77
CA LYS A 610 7.57 3.02 -10.16
C LYS A 610 8.52 1.95 -10.68
N ILE A 611 8.06 1.23 -11.70
CA ILE A 611 8.87 0.29 -12.46
C ILE A 611 9.27 0.94 -13.79
N GLU A 612 10.57 1.09 -14.01
CA GLU A 612 11.12 1.66 -15.24
C GLU A 612 11.71 0.54 -16.11
N VAL A 613 11.52 0.61 -17.43
CA VAL A 613 11.95 -0.41 -18.39
C VAL A 613 12.68 0.20 -19.56
N TYR A 614 13.82 -0.40 -19.89
CA TYR A 614 14.71 0.01 -20.95
C TYR A 614 15.10 -1.19 -21.84
N ASP A 615 15.16 -0.96 -23.16
CA ASP A 615 15.69 -1.91 -24.14
C ASP A 615 17.02 -1.44 -24.75
N ASN A 616 17.58 -2.26 -25.64
CA ASN A 616 18.86 -2.00 -26.32
C ASN A 616 20.00 -1.71 -25.33
N ILE A 617 19.99 -2.42 -24.20
CA ILE A 617 20.98 -2.27 -23.14
C ILE A 617 22.35 -2.74 -23.61
N SER A 618 23.39 -2.01 -23.20
CA SER A 618 24.78 -2.33 -23.53
C SER A 618 25.74 -1.65 -22.55
N ALA A 619 27.01 -2.03 -22.56
CA ALA A 619 28.04 -1.43 -21.70
C ALA A 619 28.42 -0.01 -22.20
N THR A 620 27.53 0.96 -21.96
CA THR A 620 27.71 2.36 -22.33
C THR A 620 27.04 3.30 -21.31
N ALA A 621 27.59 4.51 -21.20
CA ALA A 621 26.94 5.62 -20.48
C ALA A 621 25.93 6.36 -21.38
N ASP A 622 25.91 6.08 -22.68
CA ASP A 622 24.91 6.65 -23.58
C ASP A 622 23.51 6.15 -23.18
N PRO A 623 22.46 6.98 -23.32
CA PRO A 623 21.11 6.61 -22.92
C PRO A 623 20.62 5.32 -23.58
N PHE A 624 20.04 4.43 -22.78
CA PHE A 624 19.24 3.31 -23.29
C PHE A 624 17.93 3.83 -23.87
N SER A 625 17.25 2.95 -24.61
CA SER A 625 15.93 3.25 -25.15
C SER A 625 14.89 2.99 -24.06
N GLU A 626 14.21 4.05 -23.63
CA GLU A 626 13.12 3.98 -22.65
C GLU A 626 11.88 3.33 -23.28
N ILE A 627 11.40 2.24 -22.69
CA ILE A 627 10.09 1.64 -23.01
C ILE A 627 8.99 2.31 -22.17
N SER A 628 9.22 2.46 -20.86
CA SER A 628 8.30 3.11 -19.94
C SER A 628 9.00 3.49 -18.63
N LEU A 629 8.64 4.64 -18.05
CA LEU A 629 9.05 5.04 -16.68
C LEU A 629 7.97 4.74 -15.62
N ASN A 630 6.90 4.06 -16.03
CA ASN A 630 5.80 3.65 -15.16
C ASN A 630 5.16 2.39 -15.72
N TRP A 631 5.95 1.35 -15.88
CA TRP A 631 5.58 0.12 -16.57
C TRP A 631 4.51 -0.64 -15.80
N GLY A 632 3.39 -0.93 -16.46
CA GLY A 632 2.24 -1.62 -15.89
C GLY A 632 1.40 -0.80 -14.90
N ASN A 633 1.77 0.45 -14.63
CA ASN A 633 1.01 1.38 -13.79
C ASN A 633 0.67 0.81 -12.39
N THR A 634 1.56 -0.01 -11.82
CA THR A 634 1.40 -0.52 -10.45
C THR A 634 1.67 0.58 -9.43
N ASP A 635 1.03 0.48 -8.27
CA ASP A 635 1.27 1.38 -7.13
C ASP A 635 1.46 0.55 -5.85
N ASP A 636 2.66 0.03 -5.68
CA ASP A 636 3.06 -0.83 -4.56
C ASP A 636 3.67 -0.05 -3.38
N GLY A 637 3.80 1.26 -3.55
CA GLY A 637 4.49 2.17 -2.65
C GLY A 637 5.96 2.37 -2.99
N GLU A 638 6.59 3.33 -2.29
CA GLU A 638 7.99 3.70 -2.46
C GLU A 638 8.97 2.51 -2.27
N ARG A 639 10.18 2.63 -2.83
CA ARG A 639 11.25 1.62 -2.81
C ARG A 639 10.85 0.28 -3.46
N SER A 640 10.29 0.33 -4.66
CA SER A 640 9.98 -0.87 -5.44
C SER A 640 11.25 -1.66 -5.76
N SER A 641 11.15 -2.99 -5.78
CA SER A 641 12.25 -3.93 -6.02
C SER A 641 11.71 -5.16 -6.74
N PRO A 642 11.63 -5.12 -8.08
CA PRO A 642 10.97 -6.16 -8.86
C PRO A 642 11.85 -7.39 -9.08
N ALA A 643 11.27 -8.57 -8.97
CA ALA A 643 11.81 -9.85 -9.38
C ALA A 643 10.83 -10.57 -10.31
N PHE A 644 11.35 -11.36 -11.24
CA PHE A 644 10.53 -12.03 -12.26
C PHE A 644 10.83 -13.52 -12.33
N ALA A 645 9.78 -14.33 -12.44
CA ALA A 645 9.85 -15.76 -12.71
C ALA A 645 8.51 -16.26 -13.24
N ASP A 646 8.53 -17.37 -13.97
CA ASP A 646 7.31 -18.10 -14.34
C ASP A 646 6.84 -18.89 -13.10
N LEU A 647 5.92 -18.31 -12.33
CA LEU A 647 5.47 -18.85 -11.04
C LEU A 647 4.30 -19.82 -11.21
N ASP A 648 3.54 -19.70 -12.29
CA ASP A 648 2.41 -20.57 -12.60
C ASP A 648 2.62 -21.51 -13.80
N PHE A 649 3.83 -21.54 -14.37
CA PHE A 649 4.29 -22.42 -15.44
C PHE A 649 3.54 -22.23 -16.76
N ASP A 650 2.93 -21.06 -16.99
CA ASP A 650 2.25 -20.74 -18.23
C ASP A 650 3.18 -20.24 -19.35
N GLY A 651 4.47 -20.07 -19.04
CA GLY A 651 5.51 -19.60 -19.96
C GLY A 651 5.63 -18.08 -20.04
N ILE A 652 4.90 -17.34 -19.21
CA ILE A 652 4.98 -15.89 -19.03
C ILE A 652 5.57 -15.65 -17.64
N LEU A 653 6.36 -14.59 -17.47
CA LEU A 653 6.93 -14.27 -16.16
C LEU A 653 5.93 -13.47 -15.33
N GLU A 654 5.67 -13.91 -14.11
CA GLU A 654 5.05 -13.12 -13.05
C GLU A 654 6.08 -12.14 -12.46
N MET A 655 5.57 -11.08 -11.84
CA MET A 655 6.37 -10.13 -11.06
C MET A 655 6.10 -10.32 -9.56
N VAL A 656 7.17 -10.40 -8.77
CA VAL A 656 7.12 -10.23 -7.32
C VAL A 656 7.84 -8.93 -7.00
N ASP A 657 7.13 -7.96 -6.42
CA ASP A 657 7.68 -6.65 -6.09
C ASP A 657 7.78 -6.47 -4.58
N GLY A 658 8.98 -6.11 -4.11
CA GLY A 658 9.21 -5.68 -2.73
C GLY A 658 9.05 -4.18 -2.60
N ASN A 659 8.69 -3.68 -1.41
CA ASN A 659 8.48 -2.25 -1.20
C ASN A 659 8.94 -1.78 0.19
N LEU A 660 8.91 -0.46 0.45
CA LEU A 660 9.35 0.18 1.69
C LEU A 660 8.64 -0.33 2.95
N ARG A 661 7.38 -0.77 2.85
CA ARG A 661 6.54 -1.21 3.98
C ARG A 661 6.83 -2.65 4.43
N GLY A 662 7.89 -3.28 3.92
CA GLY A 662 8.33 -4.59 4.41
C GLY A 662 7.61 -5.80 3.85
N GLY A 663 6.54 -5.61 3.07
CA GLY A 663 5.83 -6.71 2.45
C GLY A 663 6.08 -6.86 0.96
N LEU A 664 5.44 -7.87 0.38
CA LEU A 664 5.54 -8.20 -1.04
C LEU A 664 4.21 -8.00 -1.76
N ASN A 665 4.29 -7.76 -3.05
CA ASN A 665 3.17 -7.73 -3.97
C ASN A 665 3.46 -8.72 -5.11
N ILE A 666 2.45 -9.43 -5.60
CA ILE A 666 2.63 -10.42 -6.67
C ILE A 666 1.62 -10.18 -7.79
N TYR A 667 2.11 -10.23 -9.01
CA TYR A 667 1.37 -9.90 -10.21
C TYR A 667 1.54 -10.98 -11.27
N LYS A 668 0.41 -11.38 -11.85
CA LYS A 668 0.36 -12.10 -13.11
C LYS A 668 0.52 -11.12 -14.27
N THR A 669 1.37 -11.48 -15.22
CA THR A 669 1.49 -10.73 -16.47
C THR A 669 0.38 -11.14 -17.41
N VAL A 670 -0.38 -10.16 -17.90
CA VAL A 670 -1.45 -10.36 -18.88
C VAL A 670 -0.95 -9.91 -20.24
N LEU A 671 -0.80 -10.88 -21.15
CA LEU A 671 -0.50 -10.59 -22.54
C LEU A 671 -1.75 -10.05 -23.25
N VAL A 672 -1.74 -8.75 -23.55
CA VAL A 672 -2.78 -8.13 -24.39
C VAL A 672 -2.45 -8.41 -25.87
N ASP A 673 -3.28 -9.22 -26.55
CA ASP A 673 -3.14 -9.44 -27.99
C ASP A 673 -3.61 -8.21 -28.78
N CYS A 674 -2.67 -7.33 -29.11
CA CYS A 674 -2.91 -6.11 -29.88
C CYS A 674 -3.26 -6.34 -31.37
N THR A 675 -3.32 -7.58 -31.87
CA THR A 675 -3.64 -7.87 -33.29
C THR A 675 -5.13 -8.00 -33.56
N THR A 676 -5.96 -8.03 -32.52
CA THR A 676 -7.41 -8.05 -32.61
C THR A 676 -8.00 -6.98 -31.69
N PRO A 677 -8.86 -6.07 -32.18
CA PRO A 677 -9.65 -5.23 -31.28
C PRO A 677 -10.63 -6.14 -30.55
N THR A 678 -10.26 -6.60 -29.37
CA THR A 678 -11.10 -7.40 -28.49
C THR A 678 -11.92 -6.46 -27.63
N THR A 679 -13.20 -6.35 -27.94
CA THR A 679 -14.21 -6.09 -26.91
C THR A 679 -14.29 -7.34 -26.03
N THR A 680 -13.45 -7.42 -25.00
CA THR A 680 -13.58 -8.42 -23.95
C THR A 680 -14.78 -8.03 -23.08
N VAL A 681 -15.96 -8.48 -23.50
CA VAL A 681 -17.04 -8.73 -22.55
C VAL A 681 -16.57 -9.92 -21.74
N ASP A 682 -16.28 -9.66 -20.47
CA ASP A 682 -16.01 -10.66 -19.45
C ASP A 682 -17.01 -11.81 -19.61
N THR A 683 -16.54 -12.93 -20.16
CA THR A 683 -17.42 -14.05 -20.48
C THR A 683 -17.39 -14.94 -19.25
N PRO A 684 -18.45 -14.97 -18.43
CA PRO A 684 -18.44 -15.73 -17.19
C PRO A 684 -18.11 -17.19 -17.47
N ALA A 685 -17.39 -17.83 -16.53
CA ALA A 685 -16.99 -19.22 -16.63
C ALA A 685 -18.15 -20.11 -17.11
N PRO A 686 -17.91 -21.05 -18.04
CA PRO A 686 -18.97 -21.86 -18.65
C PRO A 686 -19.84 -22.56 -17.60
N VAL A 687 -21.10 -22.13 -17.47
CA VAL A 687 -22.04 -22.68 -16.48
C VAL A 687 -22.80 -23.88 -17.07
N LEU A 688 -22.87 -24.98 -16.31
CA LEU A 688 -23.69 -26.14 -16.64
C LEU A 688 -25.19 -25.80 -16.50
N GLN A 689 -25.95 -25.81 -17.60
CA GLN A 689 -27.39 -25.56 -17.52
C GLN A 689 -28.15 -26.83 -17.14
N LEU A 690 -28.71 -26.83 -15.93
CA LEU A 690 -29.52 -27.90 -15.36
C LEU A 690 -30.99 -27.48 -15.32
N SER A 691 -31.84 -28.16 -16.09
CA SER A 691 -33.27 -27.82 -16.16
C SER A 691 -34.20 -29.04 -16.28
N PRO A 692 -35.36 -29.09 -15.60
CA PRO A 692 -35.77 -28.17 -14.53
C PRO A 692 -34.88 -28.33 -13.28
N ASN A 693 -34.68 -27.23 -12.57
CA ASN A 693 -33.97 -27.19 -11.30
C ASN A 693 -34.64 -26.10 -10.43
N PRO A 694 -35.51 -26.46 -9.47
CA PRO A 694 -35.64 -27.79 -8.85
C PRO A 694 -36.37 -28.85 -9.70
N THR A 695 -36.11 -30.14 -9.45
CA THR A 695 -36.78 -31.28 -10.11
C THR A 695 -37.16 -32.39 -9.12
N SER A 696 -38.09 -33.26 -9.50
CA SER A 696 -38.49 -34.47 -8.75
C SER A 696 -38.33 -35.78 -9.55
N ALA A 697 -38.00 -35.70 -10.85
CA ALA A 697 -38.03 -36.88 -11.73
C ALA A 697 -36.83 -37.00 -12.68
N TRP A 698 -36.51 -35.92 -13.39
CA TRP A 698 -35.39 -35.87 -14.32
C TRP A 698 -34.82 -34.46 -14.41
N VAL A 699 -33.52 -34.37 -14.70
CA VAL A 699 -32.85 -33.12 -15.05
C VAL A 699 -32.22 -33.27 -16.42
N ARG A 700 -32.40 -32.27 -17.28
CA ARG A 700 -31.67 -32.13 -18.54
C ARG A 700 -30.39 -31.35 -18.25
N VAL A 701 -29.28 -31.95 -18.65
CA VAL A 701 -27.94 -31.39 -18.57
C VAL A 701 -27.59 -30.85 -19.95
N GLN A 702 -27.40 -29.55 -20.06
CA GLN A 702 -26.98 -28.87 -21.28
C GLN A 702 -25.58 -28.29 -21.07
N LEU A 703 -24.61 -28.81 -21.83
CA LEU A 703 -23.26 -28.27 -21.93
C LEU A 703 -23.25 -26.97 -22.75
N PRO A 704 -22.30 -26.06 -22.49
CA PRO A 704 -22.07 -24.87 -23.30
C PRO A 704 -21.81 -25.22 -24.77
N GLU A 705 -20.98 -26.24 -25.02
CA GLU A 705 -20.67 -26.76 -26.35
C GLU A 705 -21.04 -28.26 -26.47
N PRO A 706 -21.65 -28.71 -27.58
CA PRO A 706 -21.99 -30.12 -27.77
C PRO A 706 -20.75 -31.02 -27.88
N ALA A 707 -20.54 -31.89 -26.91
CA ALA A 707 -19.44 -32.86 -26.88
C ALA A 707 -19.81 -34.14 -26.12
N PRO A 708 -19.14 -35.27 -26.41
CA PRO A 708 -19.19 -36.45 -25.55
C PRO A 708 -18.71 -36.11 -24.15
N ALA A 709 -19.42 -36.62 -23.14
CA ALA A 709 -19.21 -36.21 -21.76
C ALA A 709 -19.28 -37.38 -20.78
N GLN A 710 -18.40 -37.38 -19.80
CA GLN A 710 -18.52 -38.23 -18.61
C GLN A 710 -19.16 -37.41 -17.50
N TRP A 711 -20.11 -37.95 -16.75
CA TRP A 711 -20.76 -37.22 -15.68
C TRP A 711 -20.86 -38.05 -14.40
N ARG A 712 -20.83 -37.36 -13.26
CA ARG A 712 -21.00 -37.90 -11.92
C ARG A 712 -21.91 -36.98 -11.12
N ALA A 713 -22.72 -37.54 -10.24
CA ALA A 713 -23.59 -36.77 -9.36
C ALA A 713 -23.35 -37.17 -7.91
N TYR A 714 -23.13 -36.19 -7.04
CA TYR A 714 -22.87 -36.38 -5.62
C TYR A 714 -23.95 -35.71 -4.79
N ASN A 715 -24.27 -36.25 -3.62
CA ASN A 715 -25.07 -35.53 -2.63
C ASN A 715 -24.20 -34.52 -1.85
N ALA A 716 -24.81 -33.69 -1.01
CA ALA A 716 -24.11 -32.68 -0.21
C ALA A 716 -23.06 -33.24 0.78
N LEU A 717 -23.05 -34.55 1.04
CA LEU A 717 -22.04 -35.23 1.86
C LEU A 717 -20.89 -35.81 1.02
N GLY A 718 -20.84 -35.54 -0.28
CA GLY A 718 -19.84 -36.06 -1.21
C GLY A 718 -20.06 -37.53 -1.63
N GLN A 719 -21.21 -38.13 -1.31
CA GLN A 719 -21.49 -39.52 -1.69
C GLN A 719 -21.96 -39.58 -3.15
N LEU A 720 -21.35 -40.47 -3.93
CA LEU A 720 -21.70 -40.68 -5.34
C LEU A 720 -23.10 -41.32 -5.46
N MET A 721 -24.01 -40.62 -6.12
CA MET A 721 -25.40 -41.03 -6.34
C MET A 721 -25.61 -41.73 -7.68
N ALA A 722 -24.96 -41.23 -8.72
CA ALA A 722 -24.98 -41.82 -10.06
C ALA A 722 -23.80 -41.32 -10.90
N SER A 723 -23.51 -42.05 -11.98
CA SER A 723 -22.53 -41.64 -13.00
C SER A 723 -22.88 -42.24 -14.34
N GLY A 724 -22.40 -41.65 -15.44
CA GLY A 724 -22.60 -42.18 -16.77
C GLY A 724 -21.77 -41.48 -17.83
N ASN A 725 -21.92 -41.95 -19.07
CA ASN A 725 -21.35 -41.31 -20.26
C ASN A 725 -22.49 -40.86 -21.16
N SER A 726 -22.33 -39.70 -21.79
CA SER A 726 -23.21 -39.21 -22.86
C SER A 726 -22.41 -39.08 -24.15
N ALA A 727 -23.05 -39.43 -25.27
CA ALA A 727 -22.46 -39.26 -26.60
C ALA A 727 -22.59 -37.82 -27.13
N ASP A 728 -23.51 -37.02 -26.57
CA ASP A 728 -23.78 -35.64 -26.99
C ASP A 728 -24.47 -34.82 -25.87
N SER A 729 -24.60 -33.51 -26.06
CA SER A 729 -25.38 -32.59 -25.22
C SER A 729 -26.57 -32.02 -25.99
N PRO A 730 -27.78 -31.96 -25.39
CA PRO A 730 -28.08 -32.27 -23.99
C PRO A 730 -28.41 -33.74 -23.73
N PHE A 731 -28.23 -34.17 -22.49
CA PHE A 731 -28.64 -35.48 -22.00
C PHE A 731 -29.50 -35.36 -20.74
N SER A 732 -30.08 -36.47 -20.28
CA SER A 732 -30.97 -36.48 -19.12
C SER A 732 -30.50 -37.46 -18.05
N ILE A 733 -30.57 -37.01 -16.80
CA ILE A 733 -30.32 -37.83 -15.61
C ILE A 733 -31.67 -38.03 -14.90
N SER A 734 -32.02 -39.28 -14.58
CA SER A 734 -33.20 -39.55 -13.75
C SER A 734 -32.84 -39.43 -12.28
N VAL A 735 -33.65 -38.69 -11.52
CA VAL A 735 -33.48 -38.44 -10.08
C VAL A 735 -34.64 -38.98 -9.25
N ARG A 736 -35.54 -39.78 -9.84
CA ARG A 736 -36.75 -40.30 -9.16
C ARG A 736 -36.49 -41.07 -7.87
N ASN A 737 -35.29 -41.64 -7.74
CA ASN A 737 -34.91 -42.45 -6.59
C ASN A 737 -33.94 -41.70 -5.64
N TRP A 738 -33.73 -40.40 -5.86
CA TRP A 738 -32.88 -39.58 -4.98
C TRP A 738 -33.76 -38.92 -3.93
N GLU A 739 -33.27 -38.85 -2.69
CA GLU A 739 -33.99 -38.13 -1.64
C GLU A 739 -33.95 -36.62 -1.92
N PRO A 740 -34.96 -35.83 -1.48
CA PRO A 740 -34.91 -34.39 -1.61
C PRO A 740 -33.68 -33.78 -0.93
N GLY A 741 -33.02 -32.86 -1.61
CA GLY A 741 -31.77 -32.29 -1.14
C GLY A 741 -30.98 -31.59 -2.25
N VAL A 742 -29.80 -31.12 -1.87
CA VAL A 742 -28.82 -30.51 -2.78
C VAL A 742 -27.86 -31.58 -3.29
N TYR A 743 -27.67 -31.57 -4.61
CA TYR A 743 -26.76 -32.45 -5.32
C TYR A 743 -25.83 -31.62 -6.21
N PHE A 744 -24.67 -32.17 -6.52
CA PHE A 744 -23.69 -31.57 -7.41
C PHE A 744 -23.49 -32.50 -8.60
N VAL A 745 -23.72 -32.01 -9.81
CA VAL A 745 -23.51 -32.73 -11.08
C VAL A 745 -22.21 -32.23 -11.67
N GLU A 746 -21.20 -33.10 -11.67
CA GLU A 746 -19.91 -32.90 -12.31
C GLU A 746 -19.95 -33.48 -13.72
N VAL A 747 -19.45 -32.75 -14.71
CA VAL A 747 -19.34 -33.20 -16.10
C VAL A 747 -17.95 -32.89 -16.64
N THR A 748 -17.29 -33.92 -17.18
CA THR A 748 -16.02 -33.82 -17.89
C THR A 748 -16.27 -33.95 -19.39
N ALA A 749 -16.01 -32.90 -20.16
CA ALA A 749 -16.18 -32.88 -21.61
C ALA A 749 -15.06 -32.04 -22.25
N ALA A 750 -14.51 -32.50 -23.38
CA ALA A 750 -13.48 -31.80 -24.14
C ALA A 750 -12.24 -31.33 -23.31
N GLY A 751 -11.87 -32.07 -22.26
CA GLY A 751 -10.75 -31.72 -21.37
C GLY A 751 -11.10 -30.72 -20.26
N GLN A 752 -12.34 -30.23 -20.20
CA GLN A 752 -12.83 -29.33 -19.15
C GLN A 752 -13.67 -30.07 -18.11
N HIS A 753 -13.61 -29.59 -16.87
CA HIS A 753 -14.45 -30.04 -15.75
C HIS A 753 -15.44 -28.93 -15.39
N ILE A 754 -16.75 -29.21 -15.47
CA ILE A 754 -17.82 -28.25 -15.18
C ILE A 754 -18.75 -28.85 -14.13
N THR A 755 -19.07 -28.08 -13.09
CA THR A 755 -19.97 -28.50 -12.01
C THR A 755 -21.23 -27.65 -11.95
N GLY A 756 -22.39 -28.28 -11.79
CA GLY A 756 -23.67 -27.60 -11.59
C GLY A 756 -24.39 -28.09 -10.32
N LYS A 757 -25.01 -27.16 -9.59
CA LYS A 757 -25.84 -27.46 -8.41
C LYS A 757 -27.25 -27.85 -8.83
N LEU A 758 -27.74 -28.99 -8.34
CA LEU A 758 -29.09 -29.52 -8.59
C LEU A 758 -29.89 -29.61 -7.30
N LEU A 759 -31.13 -29.10 -7.29
CA LEU A 759 -32.08 -29.26 -6.20
C LEU A 759 -33.12 -30.33 -6.56
N VAL A 760 -33.14 -31.42 -5.79
CA VAL A 760 -34.19 -32.44 -5.86
C VAL A 760 -35.23 -32.16 -4.79
N ARG A 761 -36.52 -32.20 -5.15
CA ARG A 761 -37.66 -31.99 -4.25
C ARG A 761 -38.67 -33.14 -4.36
N TYR A 762 -39.57 -33.24 -3.37
CA TYR A 762 -40.75 -34.11 -3.48
C TYR A 762 -41.62 -33.69 -4.68
N GLU A 763 -42.32 -34.66 -5.28
CA GLU A 763 -43.32 -34.41 -6.34
C GLU A 763 -44.44 -33.48 -5.90
#